data_AF-A0A4Q2D9E4-F1
#
_entry.id   AF-A0A4Q2D9E4-F1
#
_cell.length_a   1.000
_cell.length_b   1.000
_cell.length_c   1.000
_cell.angle_alpha   90.00
_cell.angle_beta   90.00
_cell.angle_gamma   90.00
#
_symmetry.space_group_name_H-M   'P 1'
#
loop_
_entity.id
_entity.type
_entity.pdbx_description
1 polymer ?
#
loop_
_entity_poly.entity_id
_entity_poly.type
_entity_poly.pdbx_seq_one_letter_code
_entity_poly.pdbx_strand_id
1 'polypeptide(L)'
;MPRNSIEDAQDDMQAFLNFNVPLSNNTRSWTRRGQPVLTIAGSYSLKLAASIFILANGRTVCPFHCIHKEPKETDVDTLGESRVTGIPYPPSKTVLRKPSFLERPMRTDSHGVQKPPKPNSYNPNFTLERVLEFFVSEPGDVRRLHCGCSLNEVLVDFSFWKRTKIQSPSTAFIEGMDSPLRPRDRLYLITVLDHLHLSLDQLYHYDIHGKRVSRESRLMMWASKIEDEISGLQGDKDRRKQGGDGSGASSSKRTLEYVEIPDVLVGGEGMSRKGMVSVPGIEEYDIGGENNDKEYREAQASYHVAREALRQFSQSPRRILGLWADLTKAEETTYNGEDGLVKPLNCNSMMLRGGSGRQTPLVAAEFLCTPENLIPQKFTVMALVSVFFSVRALLIDLGTHWLELAYLTHTSVQVYTRERWDGLLRVPKSTLQIRKFHVGLALETRDFTLAFVSMDKLFQPVWRTNEEGPPPQITDVYTQFWSFLEGVADWIRSRIGKNENTSRMGLASTAIREANKIFGGVGGYTITELLAMAGIPACLREHDVFGNPSRVARLCLAFWTYAHTGEKKLPALIKPAWHDGLLAPDEEQRKSYPGSMLLLFGKPLVALPARLAHLVLEHRAAVEKYTQLALTCNELWYREDHQTELPDPFEPAYIRPALEFSGVQLGHLVFGNQLWASLEQQAWFVSSFILNVQDLIIIEGWLVTPTCLKAAEYSENLFSDLTVRQGRKYLDVYAIETPKPVELWSLIGIYPACCADRFDRSRYTLTLADPESVSFAAQSTENGVAVGPLEYSGNGRMFVHGRVRKAKIGRGYLDPTLTDSNVERIARELRAHCPPPPPLTSTTENQPQPAVAKKPKRTRISADKLMALSGQENTAIQEESGGKRRRIQ
;
A
#
# COMPACT_ATOMS: atom_id res chain seq x y z
N MET A 1 13.12 -16.84 24.27
CA MET A 1 13.60 -18.23 24.42
C MET A 1 13.94 -18.46 25.89
N PRO A 2 13.52 -19.56 26.53
CA PRO A 2 13.94 -19.91 27.89
C PRO A 2 15.45 -20.21 27.91
N ARG A 3 16.21 -19.71 28.90
CA ARG A 3 17.67 -19.91 28.96
C ARG A 3 18.07 -21.39 28.91
N ASN A 4 17.38 -22.21 29.71
CA ASN A 4 17.58 -23.65 29.83
C ASN A 4 17.48 -24.41 28.50
N SER A 5 16.75 -23.90 27.49
CA SER A 5 16.52 -24.64 26.24
C SER A 5 17.77 -24.83 25.35
N ILE A 6 18.90 -24.20 25.69
CA ILE A 6 20.21 -24.50 25.10
C ILE A 6 20.94 -25.59 25.88
N GLU A 7 20.82 -25.59 27.22
CA GLU A 7 21.40 -26.60 28.13
C GLU A 7 20.69 -27.96 27.95
N ASP A 8 19.34 -27.96 28.01
CA ASP A 8 18.48 -29.12 27.67
C ASP A 8 18.90 -29.78 26.36
N ALA A 9 19.25 -28.96 25.36
CA ALA A 9 19.60 -29.40 24.02
C ALA A 9 21.03 -29.95 23.91
N GLN A 10 21.95 -29.49 24.77
CA GLN A 10 23.30 -30.03 24.88
C GLN A 10 23.28 -31.40 25.58
N ASP A 11 22.48 -31.55 26.64
CA ASP A 11 22.28 -32.82 27.34
C ASP A 11 21.60 -33.88 26.45
N ASP A 12 20.51 -33.50 25.75
CA ASP A 12 19.87 -34.36 24.74
C ASP A 12 20.86 -34.77 23.63
N MET A 13 21.72 -33.86 23.18
CA MET A 13 22.74 -34.15 22.17
C MET A 13 23.81 -35.11 22.73
N GLN A 14 24.25 -34.94 23.97
CA GLN A 14 25.22 -35.85 24.59
C GLN A 14 24.61 -37.24 24.82
N ALA A 15 23.32 -37.32 25.16
CA ALA A 15 22.57 -38.57 25.24
C ALA A 15 22.44 -39.25 23.86
N PHE A 16 22.16 -38.47 22.80
CA PHE A 16 22.18 -38.97 21.42
C PHE A 16 23.57 -39.48 21.01
N LEU A 17 24.65 -38.76 21.31
CA LEU A 17 26.02 -39.18 21.01
C LEU A 17 26.42 -40.46 21.76
N ASN A 18 26.11 -40.55 23.05
CA ASN A 18 26.49 -41.68 23.91
C ASN A 18 25.63 -42.94 23.66
N PHE A 19 24.34 -42.75 23.38
CA PHE A 19 23.35 -43.83 23.45
C PHE A 19 22.41 -43.93 22.25
N ASN A 20 22.60 -43.10 21.21
CA ASN A 20 21.75 -43.06 20.01
C ASN A 20 20.25 -42.86 20.29
N VAL A 21 19.89 -42.15 21.37
CA VAL A 21 18.47 -41.84 21.65
C VAL A 21 17.98 -40.67 20.78
N PRO A 22 16.70 -40.65 20.36
CA PRO A 22 16.11 -39.46 19.77
C PRO A 22 16.06 -38.32 20.80
N LEU A 23 16.35 -37.10 20.38
CA LEU A 23 16.26 -35.91 21.23
C LEU A 23 14.82 -35.72 21.77
N SER A 24 14.68 -35.12 22.95
CA SER A 24 13.36 -34.82 23.52
C SER A 24 12.48 -33.97 22.59
N ASN A 25 11.17 -34.01 22.79
CA ASN A 25 10.25 -33.15 22.04
C ASN A 25 10.47 -31.66 22.34
N ASN A 26 10.96 -31.29 23.54
CA ASN A 26 11.30 -29.91 23.87
C ASN A 26 12.46 -29.42 23.00
N THR A 27 13.58 -30.14 23.01
CA THR A 27 14.76 -29.84 22.20
C THR A 27 14.45 -29.82 20.71
N ARG A 28 13.72 -30.82 20.17
CA ARG A 28 13.29 -30.79 18.77
C ARG A 28 12.43 -29.57 18.43
N SER A 29 11.54 -29.16 19.34
CA SER A 29 10.69 -27.97 19.15
C SER A 29 11.49 -26.66 19.12
N TRP A 30 12.45 -26.49 20.04
CA TRP A 30 13.31 -25.30 20.04
C TRP A 30 14.32 -25.31 18.88
N THR A 31 14.88 -26.49 18.53
CA THR A 31 15.76 -26.65 17.37
C THR A 31 15.05 -26.30 16.05
N ARG A 32 13.76 -26.62 15.88
CA ARG A 32 12.95 -26.18 14.73
C ARG A 32 12.69 -24.66 14.67
N ARG A 33 12.74 -23.96 15.81
CA ARG A 33 12.18 -22.60 15.96
C ARG A 33 13.19 -21.48 16.21
N GLY A 34 14.33 -21.79 16.80
CA GLY A 34 15.40 -20.82 17.06
C GLY A 34 16.69 -21.25 16.39
N GLN A 35 17.24 -20.42 15.52
CA GLN A 35 18.50 -20.68 14.82
C GLN A 35 19.64 -21.16 15.76
N PRO A 36 19.96 -20.48 16.89
CA PRO A 36 21.08 -20.86 17.74
C PRO A 36 20.90 -22.15 18.54
N VAL A 37 19.69 -22.71 18.66
CA VAL A 37 19.46 -23.94 19.43
C VAL A 37 19.98 -25.14 18.63
N LEU A 38 20.99 -25.82 19.17
CA LEU A 38 21.59 -27.02 18.62
C LEU A 38 21.98 -26.90 17.12
N THR A 39 22.78 -25.89 16.79
CA THR A 39 23.29 -25.64 15.42
C THR A 39 23.95 -26.87 14.78
N ILE A 40 24.63 -27.71 15.57
CA ILE A 40 25.23 -28.97 15.13
C ILE A 40 24.22 -29.96 14.51
N ALA A 41 22.93 -29.88 14.85
CA ALA A 41 21.90 -30.70 14.21
C ALA A 41 21.77 -30.44 12.70
N GLY A 42 22.12 -29.24 12.23
CA GLY A 42 22.14 -28.89 10.81
C GLY A 42 23.33 -29.47 10.03
N SER A 43 24.32 -30.12 10.67
CA SER A 43 25.45 -30.73 9.96
C SER A 43 25.92 -32.08 10.51
N TYR A 44 25.32 -32.63 11.56
CA TYR A 44 25.78 -33.89 12.14
C TYR A 44 25.46 -35.08 11.22
N SER A 45 24.20 -35.53 11.17
CA SER A 45 23.76 -36.61 10.28
C SER A 45 22.33 -36.38 9.80
N LEU A 46 22.00 -36.92 8.63
CA LEU A 46 20.65 -36.88 8.04
C LEU A 46 19.60 -37.43 9.02
N LYS A 47 19.93 -38.51 9.74
CA LYS A 47 19.07 -39.12 10.76
C LYS A 47 18.72 -38.14 11.89
N LEU A 48 19.71 -37.43 12.41
CA LEU A 48 19.48 -36.44 13.47
C LEU A 48 18.61 -35.30 12.93
N ALA A 49 19.00 -34.71 11.80
CA ALA A 49 18.31 -33.59 11.18
C ALA A 49 16.85 -33.91 10.81
N ALA A 50 16.57 -35.04 10.14
CA ALA A 50 15.21 -35.45 9.81
C ALA A 50 14.36 -35.68 11.08
N SER A 51 14.95 -36.23 12.15
CA SER A 51 14.25 -36.41 13.44
C SER A 51 13.78 -35.08 14.05
N ILE A 52 14.46 -33.96 13.78
CA ILE A 52 14.08 -32.62 14.23
C ILE A 52 12.68 -32.24 13.72
N PHE A 53 12.26 -32.70 12.54
CA PHE A 53 10.97 -32.32 11.97
C PHE A 53 9.78 -33.09 12.56
N ILE A 54 10.02 -34.19 13.28
CA ILE A 54 8.96 -35.01 13.91
C ILE A 54 8.41 -34.31 15.17
N LEU A 55 7.09 -34.13 15.21
CA LEU A 55 6.34 -33.61 16.36
C LEU A 55 6.00 -34.70 17.39
N ALA A 56 5.59 -34.32 18.60
CA ALA A 56 5.11 -35.23 19.65
C ALA A 56 3.98 -36.19 19.21
N ASN A 57 3.15 -35.78 18.24
CA ASN A 57 2.05 -36.59 17.71
C ASN A 57 2.42 -37.40 16.44
N GLY A 58 3.68 -37.37 16.00
CA GLY A 58 4.14 -38.12 14.83
C GLY A 58 3.98 -37.41 13.47
N ARG A 59 3.31 -36.24 13.41
CA ARG A 59 3.34 -35.41 12.19
C ARG A 59 4.74 -34.84 11.97
N THR A 60 5.10 -34.55 10.71
CA THR A 60 6.37 -33.89 10.34
C THR A 60 6.12 -32.49 9.77
N VAL A 61 6.83 -31.48 10.30
CA VAL A 61 6.67 -30.07 9.89
C VAL A 61 8.05 -29.41 9.77
N CYS A 62 8.27 -28.66 8.69
CA CYS A 62 9.54 -27.97 8.42
C CYS A 62 9.75 -26.78 9.39
N PRO A 63 10.98 -26.24 9.51
CA PRO A 63 11.26 -25.08 10.35
C PRO A 63 10.36 -23.88 10.03
N PHE A 64 10.19 -23.55 8.74
CA PHE A 64 9.36 -22.43 8.27
C PHE A 64 7.92 -22.51 8.79
N HIS A 65 7.19 -23.59 8.48
CA HIS A 65 5.82 -23.82 8.96
C HIS A 65 5.72 -24.13 10.47
N CYS A 66 6.83 -24.18 11.21
CA CYS A 66 6.85 -24.28 12.68
C CYS A 66 6.95 -22.92 13.37
N ILE A 67 7.40 -21.89 12.64
CA ILE A 67 7.52 -20.49 13.03
C ILE A 67 6.32 -19.70 12.49
N HIS A 68 6.12 -19.73 11.17
CA HIS A 68 4.99 -19.15 10.46
C HIS A 68 3.84 -20.16 10.48
N LYS A 69 2.84 -19.94 11.36
CA LYS A 69 1.80 -20.92 11.67
C LYS A 69 0.72 -21.08 10.60
N GLU A 70 0.57 -20.08 9.76
CA GLU A 70 -0.41 -20.00 8.69
C GLU A 70 0.36 -20.12 7.37
N PRO A 71 0.20 -21.22 6.60
CA PRO A 71 0.49 -21.13 5.18
C PRO A 71 -0.51 -20.13 4.59
N LYS A 72 -0.02 -19.16 3.83
CA LYS A 72 -0.91 -18.28 3.08
C LYS A 72 -1.63 -19.11 2.03
N GLU A 73 -2.82 -18.70 1.60
CA GLU A 73 -3.55 -19.42 0.53
C GLU A 73 -2.75 -19.44 -0.78
N THR A 74 -1.87 -18.45 -0.98
CA THR A 74 -0.85 -18.39 -2.06
C THR A 74 0.18 -19.52 -2.03
N ASP A 75 0.38 -20.18 -0.89
CA ASP A 75 1.46 -21.16 -0.71
C ASP A 75 1.05 -22.57 -1.18
N VAL A 76 -0.25 -22.80 -1.45
CA VAL A 76 -0.81 -24.10 -1.87
C VAL A 76 -1.80 -23.93 -3.04
N ASP A 77 -1.57 -22.94 -3.90
CA ASP A 77 -2.31 -22.72 -5.15
C ASP A 77 -1.92 -23.79 -6.20
N THR A 78 -2.49 -24.99 -6.08
CA THR A 78 -2.29 -26.12 -7.01
C THR A 78 -3.28 -26.12 -8.18
N LEU A 79 -3.94 -24.99 -8.46
CA LEU A 79 -5.00 -24.90 -9.48
C LEU A 79 -4.69 -23.88 -10.59
N GLY A 80 -3.80 -22.90 -10.35
CA GLY A 80 -3.23 -22.07 -11.41
C GLY A 80 -2.07 -22.77 -12.13
N GLU A 81 -2.15 -22.90 -13.46
CA GLU A 81 -1.12 -23.55 -14.30
C GLU A 81 0.26 -22.84 -14.32
N SER A 82 0.39 -21.69 -13.65
CA SER A 82 1.51 -20.75 -13.78
C SER A 82 2.23 -20.35 -12.47
N ARG A 83 1.88 -20.94 -11.32
CA ARG A 83 2.40 -20.51 -10.00
C ARG A 83 3.27 -21.55 -9.28
N VAL A 84 4.58 -21.31 -9.24
CA VAL A 84 5.53 -22.10 -8.45
C VAL A 84 5.52 -21.65 -6.98
N THR A 85 4.68 -22.29 -6.16
CA THR A 85 4.53 -21.98 -4.72
C THR A 85 5.74 -22.38 -3.86
N GLY A 86 6.54 -23.35 -4.32
CA GLY A 86 7.59 -24.01 -3.54
C GLY A 86 7.08 -25.03 -2.51
N ILE A 87 5.77 -25.33 -2.48
CA ILE A 87 5.20 -26.47 -1.74
C ILE A 87 4.69 -27.49 -2.78
N PRO A 88 5.52 -28.46 -3.22
CA PRO A 88 5.18 -29.35 -4.33
C PRO A 88 4.07 -30.36 -4.07
N TYR A 89 3.54 -30.46 -2.83
CA TYR A 89 2.51 -31.44 -2.47
C TYR A 89 1.46 -30.89 -1.49
N PRO A 90 0.19 -31.30 -1.58
CA PRO A 90 -0.85 -30.86 -0.65
C PRO A 90 -0.58 -31.32 0.79
N PRO A 91 -0.80 -30.47 1.82
CA PRO A 91 -0.58 -30.82 3.23
C PRO A 91 -1.39 -32.03 3.71
N SER A 92 -0.76 -32.91 4.49
CA SER A 92 -1.39 -34.10 5.07
C SER A 92 -1.68 -33.94 6.56
N LYS A 93 -2.83 -34.48 7.01
CA LYS A 93 -3.20 -34.59 8.42
C LYS A 93 -2.95 -35.99 8.99
N THR A 94 -2.72 -37.00 8.13
CA THR A 94 -2.63 -38.42 8.49
C THR A 94 -1.26 -38.79 9.05
N VAL A 95 -1.19 -39.19 10.32
CA VAL A 95 0.03 -39.65 11.00
C VAL A 95 0.40 -41.08 10.59
N LEU A 96 1.64 -41.29 10.15
CA LEU A 96 2.14 -42.61 9.71
C LEU A 96 2.66 -43.48 10.87
N ARG A 97 3.27 -42.86 11.89
CA ARG A 97 3.94 -43.51 13.04
C ARG A 97 3.82 -42.64 14.30
N LYS A 98 3.77 -43.26 15.48
CA LYS A 98 3.91 -42.56 16.77
C LYS A 98 5.40 -42.43 17.13
N PRO A 99 5.88 -41.31 17.71
CA PRO A 99 7.31 -41.13 18.01
C PRO A 99 7.96 -42.19 18.89
N SER A 100 7.17 -42.90 19.72
CA SER A 100 7.65 -44.03 20.52
C SER A 100 8.17 -45.22 19.71
N PHE A 101 7.92 -45.26 18.40
CA PHE A 101 8.58 -46.19 17.47
C PHE A 101 10.11 -46.00 17.38
N LEU A 102 10.62 -44.82 17.75
CA LEU A 102 12.05 -44.49 17.82
C LEU A 102 12.65 -44.67 19.22
N GLU A 103 11.81 -44.93 20.24
CA GLU A 103 12.27 -45.18 21.61
C GLU A 103 12.94 -46.55 21.72
N ARG A 104 13.76 -46.73 22.76
CA ARG A 104 14.44 -48.01 23.04
C ARG A 104 13.42 -49.14 23.24
N PRO A 105 13.65 -50.34 22.68
CA PRO A 105 12.76 -51.47 22.93
C PRO A 105 12.81 -51.88 24.41
N MET A 106 11.71 -52.44 24.93
CA MET A 106 11.75 -53.09 26.24
C MET A 106 12.74 -54.27 26.22
N ARG A 107 13.48 -54.43 27.31
CA ARG A 107 14.43 -55.52 27.49
C ARG A 107 13.70 -56.70 28.12
N THR A 108 13.60 -57.81 27.40
CA THR A 108 13.34 -59.12 28.02
C THR A 108 14.51 -59.51 28.93
N ASP A 109 14.23 -59.98 30.14
CA ASP A 109 15.25 -60.54 31.03
C ASP A 109 15.36 -62.08 30.94
N SER A 110 16.18 -62.68 31.81
CA SER A 110 16.42 -64.12 31.89
C SER A 110 15.17 -64.95 32.24
N HIS A 111 14.06 -64.32 32.62
CA HIS A 111 12.81 -64.97 33.00
C HIS A 111 11.66 -64.64 32.03
N GLY A 112 11.98 -64.05 30.87
CA GLY A 112 10.97 -63.65 29.87
C GLY A 112 10.25 -62.34 30.22
N VAL A 113 10.59 -61.68 31.33
CA VAL A 113 9.88 -60.48 31.79
C VAL A 113 10.38 -59.26 31.02
N GLN A 114 9.46 -58.52 30.39
CA GLN A 114 9.79 -57.24 29.77
C GLN A 114 10.03 -56.17 30.85
N LYS A 115 11.21 -55.57 30.82
CA LYS A 115 11.65 -54.49 31.71
C LYS A 115 11.96 -53.23 30.90
N PRO A 116 11.82 -52.04 31.51
CA PRO A 116 12.20 -50.80 30.85
C PRO A 116 13.68 -50.84 30.43
N PRO A 117 14.03 -50.23 29.29
CA PRO A 117 15.41 -50.18 28.82
C PRO A 117 16.31 -49.41 29.81
N LYS A 118 17.57 -49.81 29.94
CA LYS A 118 18.51 -49.13 30.84
C LYS A 118 18.71 -47.66 30.37
N PRO A 119 18.73 -46.66 31.27
CA PRO A 119 18.94 -45.26 30.90
C PRO A 119 20.19 -45.01 30.04
N ASN A 120 21.22 -45.84 30.20
CA ASN A 120 22.52 -45.71 29.53
C ASN A 120 22.79 -46.83 28.49
N SER A 121 21.77 -47.55 27.99
CA SER A 121 21.98 -48.51 26.88
C SER A 121 21.85 -47.85 25.51
N TYR A 122 22.66 -48.29 24.54
CA TYR A 122 22.49 -47.92 23.14
C TYR A 122 21.08 -48.23 22.63
N ASN A 123 20.51 -47.36 21.79
CA ASN A 123 19.20 -47.54 21.20
C ASN A 123 19.29 -48.09 19.76
N PRO A 124 18.88 -49.35 19.50
CA PRO A 124 18.86 -49.91 18.14
C PRO A 124 17.71 -49.39 17.28
N ASN A 125 16.65 -48.81 17.87
CA ASN A 125 15.46 -48.37 17.13
C ASN A 125 15.62 -47.01 16.44
N PHE A 126 16.67 -46.24 16.73
CA PHE A 126 16.92 -44.94 16.10
C PHE A 126 17.92 -45.11 14.94
N THR A 127 17.41 -45.62 13.82
CA THR A 127 18.11 -45.72 12.53
C THR A 127 17.59 -44.67 11.55
N LEU A 128 18.23 -44.49 10.38
CA LEU A 128 17.76 -43.50 9.40
C LEU A 128 16.41 -43.93 8.80
N GLU A 129 16.30 -45.22 8.46
CA GLU A 129 15.14 -45.84 7.81
C GLU A 129 13.88 -45.66 8.67
N ARG A 130 13.99 -45.93 9.97
CA ARG A 130 12.89 -45.75 10.94
C ARG A 130 12.51 -44.29 11.19
N VAL A 131 13.44 -43.35 10.98
CA VAL A 131 13.13 -41.91 10.98
C VAL A 131 12.40 -41.54 9.68
N LEU A 132 12.79 -42.11 8.53
CA LEU A 132 12.14 -41.90 7.24
C LEU A 132 10.70 -42.46 7.17
N GLU A 133 10.33 -43.45 8.01
CA GLU A 133 8.93 -43.92 8.17
C GLU A 133 7.93 -42.84 8.67
N PHE A 134 8.41 -41.69 9.16
CA PHE A 134 7.56 -40.56 9.58
C PHE A 134 7.24 -39.58 8.43
N PHE A 135 7.76 -39.82 7.23
CA PHE A 135 7.60 -38.95 6.06
C PHE A 135 6.79 -39.68 5.00
N VAL A 136 5.89 -38.96 4.34
CA VAL A 136 5.07 -39.55 3.26
C VAL A 136 6.00 -39.86 2.09
N SER A 137 5.93 -41.09 1.61
CA SER A 137 6.70 -41.55 0.45
C SER A 137 5.83 -41.44 -0.79
N GLU A 138 6.31 -40.71 -1.78
CA GLU A 138 5.71 -40.58 -3.10
C GLU A 138 6.51 -41.44 -4.13
N PRO A 139 6.02 -41.63 -5.37
CA PRO A 139 6.79 -42.30 -6.41
C PRO A 139 8.16 -41.67 -6.66
N GLY A 140 9.16 -42.48 -7.01
CA GLY A 140 10.55 -42.03 -7.18
C GLY A 140 11.34 -41.85 -5.86
N ASP A 141 10.87 -42.45 -4.77
CA ASP A 141 11.42 -42.33 -3.39
C ASP A 141 11.47 -40.89 -2.85
N VAL A 142 10.68 -39.97 -3.42
CA VAL A 142 10.57 -38.62 -2.89
C VAL A 142 9.84 -38.66 -1.55
N ARG A 143 10.53 -38.21 -0.50
CA ARG A 143 9.97 -38.10 0.86
C ARG A 143 9.50 -36.67 1.11
N ARG A 144 8.31 -36.52 1.69
CA ARG A 144 7.73 -35.21 2.03
C ARG A 144 7.20 -35.13 3.45
N LEU A 145 7.09 -33.90 3.94
CA LEU A 145 6.55 -33.58 5.26
C LEU A 145 5.02 -33.50 5.24
N HIS A 146 4.40 -33.61 6.41
CA HIS A 146 2.95 -33.41 6.56
C HIS A 146 2.51 -31.96 6.24
N CYS A 147 3.44 -31.00 6.15
CA CYS A 147 3.21 -29.64 5.67
C CYS A 147 3.44 -29.46 4.15
N GLY A 148 3.54 -30.55 3.36
CA GLY A 148 3.63 -30.48 1.90
C GLY A 148 5.04 -30.31 1.32
N CYS A 149 5.97 -29.69 2.05
CA CYS A 149 7.36 -29.52 1.60
C CYS A 149 8.09 -30.86 1.39
N SER A 150 9.00 -30.92 0.41
CA SER A 150 9.95 -32.02 0.24
C SER A 150 10.94 -32.12 1.41
N LEU A 151 11.33 -33.33 1.78
CA LEU A 151 12.27 -33.57 2.87
C LEU A 151 13.70 -33.16 2.51
N ASN A 152 14.16 -33.53 1.31
CA ASN A 152 15.53 -33.24 0.89
C ASN A 152 15.76 -31.73 0.84
N GLU A 153 14.79 -30.98 0.30
CA GLU A 153 14.85 -29.53 0.27
C GLU A 153 14.92 -28.92 1.68
N VAL A 154 14.05 -29.37 2.58
CA VAL A 154 13.99 -28.88 3.96
C VAL A 154 15.26 -29.23 4.75
N LEU A 155 15.93 -30.33 4.43
CA LEU A 155 17.23 -30.69 5.02
C LEU A 155 18.39 -29.82 4.52
N VAL A 156 18.34 -29.31 3.28
CA VAL A 156 19.31 -28.34 2.74
C VAL A 156 19.14 -26.99 3.45
N ASP A 157 17.94 -26.40 3.39
CA ASP A 157 17.62 -25.13 4.06
C ASP A 157 17.90 -25.18 5.57
N PHE A 158 17.51 -26.25 6.26
CA PHE A 158 17.84 -26.44 7.68
C PHE A 158 19.35 -26.52 7.94
N SER A 159 20.16 -27.08 7.03
CA SER A 159 21.62 -27.05 7.16
C SER A 159 22.16 -25.63 7.05
N PHE A 160 21.77 -24.90 5.99
CA PHE A 160 22.21 -23.51 5.79
C PHE A 160 21.76 -22.61 6.94
N TRP A 161 20.46 -22.56 7.25
CA TRP A 161 19.90 -21.75 8.33
C TRP A 161 20.64 -21.93 9.66
N LYS A 162 20.93 -23.18 10.05
CA LYS A 162 21.63 -23.51 11.32
C LYS A 162 23.12 -23.18 11.35
N ARG A 163 23.75 -22.91 10.21
CA ARG A 163 25.20 -22.74 10.08
C ARG A 163 25.60 -21.33 9.65
N THR A 164 24.77 -20.67 8.85
CA THR A 164 24.99 -19.30 8.38
C THR A 164 24.99 -18.35 9.58
N LYS A 165 26.03 -17.53 9.62
CA LYS A 165 26.08 -16.31 10.42
C LYS A 165 26.27 -15.14 9.48
N ILE A 166 25.53 -14.06 9.70
CA ILE A 166 25.66 -12.81 8.97
C ILE A 166 26.60 -11.92 9.78
N GLN A 167 27.60 -11.33 9.12
CA GLN A 167 28.49 -10.34 9.74
C GLN A 167 28.32 -9.00 9.03
N SER A 168 27.98 -7.97 9.78
CA SER A 168 27.97 -6.59 9.29
C SER A 168 29.40 -6.08 9.12
N PRO A 169 29.84 -5.66 7.91
CA PRO A 169 31.19 -5.14 7.71
C PRO A 169 31.43 -3.80 8.43
N SER A 170 30.39 -2.98 8.59
CA SER A 170 30.48 -1.63 9.16
C SER A 170 30.45 -1.60 10.69
N THR A 171 29.87 -2.62 11.33
CA THR A 171 29.75 -2.69 12.81
C THR A 171 30.48 -3.88 13.44
N ALA A 172 31.06 -4.76 12.62
CA ALA A 172 31.62 -6.06 13.01
C ALA A 172 30.66 -6.99 13.79
N PHE A 173 29.37 -6.64 13.87
CA PHE A 173 28.35 -7.42 14.56
C PHE A 173 28.08 -8.72 13.82
N ILE A 174 27.93 -9.83 14.57
CA ILE A 174 27.70 -11.18 14.02
C ILE A 174 26.42 -11.76 14.63
N GLU A 175 25.47 -12.11 13.78
CA GLU A 175 24.20 -12.73 14.15
C GLU A 175 23.88 -13.98 13.32
N GLY A 176 22.83 -14.72 13.68
CA GLY A 176 22.32 -15.84 12.89
C GLY A 176 21.29 -15.36 11.85
N MET A 177 20.86 -16.25 10.96
CA MET A 177 19.65 -15.97 10.16
C MET A 177 18.40 -16.05 11.05
N ASP A 178 17.60 -14.98 11.10
CA ASP A 178 16.39 -14.93 11.94
C ASP A 178 15.37 -16.02 11.59
N SER A 179 15.09 -16.21 10.30
CA SER A 179 14.17 -17.24 9.80
C SER A 179 14.85 -18.23 8.84
N PRO A 180 14.34 -19.46 8.76
CA PRO A 180 14.59 -20.35 7.62
C PRO A 180 13.95 -19.77 6.34
N LEU A 181 14.32 -20.31 5.18
CA LEU A 181 13.83 -19.83 3.90
C LEU A 181 12.34 -20.11 3.67
N ARG A 182 11.64 -19.21 2.94
CA ARG A 182 10.29 -19.50 2.42
C ARG A 182 10.36 -20.67 1.44
N PRO A 183 9.26 -21.42 1.21
CA PRO A 183 9.28 -22.58 0.31
C PRO A 183 9.79 -22.26 -1.10
N ARG A 184 9.42 -21.10 -1.66
CA ARG A 184 9.92 -20.61 -2.96
C ARG A 184 11.41 -20.26 -2.94
N ASP A 185 11.90 -19.52 -1.95
CA ASP A 185 13.32 -19.15 -1.84
C ASP A 185 14.21 -20.40 -1.64
N ARG A 186 13.70 -21.39 -0.90
CA ARG A 186 14.35 -22.70 -0.71
C ARG A 186 14.52 -23.43 -2.04
N LEU A 187 13.47 -23.48 -2.86
CA LEU A 187 13.52 -24.11 -4.19
C LEU A 187 14.51 -23.41 -5.13
N TYR A 188 14.56 -22.06 -5.09
CA TYR A 188 15.57 -21.29 -5.82
C TYR A 188 17.00 -21.61 -5.35
N LEU A 189 17.27 -21.57 -4.04
CA LEU A 189 18.58 -21.93 -3.49
C LEU A 189 19.02 -23.32 -3.95
N ILE A 190 18.12 -24.32 -3.88
CA ILE A 190 18.44 -25.70 -4.24
C ILE A 190 18.73 -25.84 -5.73
N THR A 191 17.97 -25.14 -6.57
CA THR A 191 18.21 -25.10 -8.02
C THR A 191 19.61 -24.53 -8.34
N VAL A 192 20.06 -23.52 -7.58
CA VAL A 192 21.44 -23.00 -7.66
C VAL A 192 22.47 -24.02 -7.13
N LEU A 193 22.17 -24.72 -6.03
CA LEU A 193 23.09 -25.71 -5.44
C LEU A 193 23.23 -26.98 -6.29
N ASP A 194 22.16 -27.44 -6.94
CA ASP A 194 22.19 -28.54 -7.91
C ASP A 194 23.00 -28.16 -9.16
N HIS A 195 22.91 -26.91 -9.61
CA HIS A 195 23.76 -26.38 -10.68
C HIS A 195 25.25 -26.23 -10.26
N LEU A 196 25.52 -26.19 -8.95
CA LEU A 196 26.87 -26.27 -8.38
C LEU A 196 27.25 -27.70 -7.93
N HIS A 197 26.44 -28.71 -8.31
CA HIS A 197 26.62 -30.13 -7.97
C HIS A 197 26.70 -30.44 -6.46
N LEU A 198 26.19 -29.53 -5.60
CA LEU A 198 26.23 -29.66 -4.14
C LEU A 198 25.00 -30.42 -3.61
N SER A 199 25.07 -31.74 -3.71
CA SER A 199 24.07 -32.68 -3.18
C SER A 199 23.99 -32.73 -1.65
N LEU A 200 22.81 -33.10 -1.15
CA LEU A 200 22.44 -33.17 0.26
C LEU A 200 23.47 -33.90 1.16
N ASP A 201 24.05 -35.02 0.71
CA ASP A 201 25.00 -35.83 1.49
C ASP A 201 26.31 -35.07 1.82
N GLN A 202 26.71 -34.11 0.98
CA GLN A 202 27.94 -33.33 1.19
C GLN A 202 27.80 -32.29 2.33
N LEU A 203 26.56 -32.00 2.75
CA LEU A 203 26.27 -31.04 3.83
C LEU A 203 26.50 -31.63 5.24
N TYR A 204 26.42 -32.96 5.38
CA TYR A 204 26.44 -33.65 6.67
C TYR A 204 27.79 -34.31 6.99
N HIS A 205 28.09 -34.50 8.28
CA HIS A 205 29.37 -34.99 8.78
C HIS A 205 29.44 -36.52 8.92
N TYR A 206 28.30 -37.20 8.84
CA TYR A 206 28.16 -38.64 8.97
C TYR A 206 27.23 -39.16 7.88
N ASP A 207 27.59 -40.29 7.28
CA ASP A 207 26.83 -40.96 6.23
C ASP A 207 25.55 -41.66 6.78
N ILE A 208 24.80 -42.30 5.88
CA ILE A 208 23.58 -43.04 6.21
C ILE A 208 23.81 -44.18 7.23
N HIS A 209 25.03 -44.73 7.29
CA HIS A 209 25.42 -45.78 8.23
C HIS A 209 25.91 -45.22 9.58
N GLY A 210 26.02 -43.90 9.71
CA GLY A 210 26.53 -43.25 10.92
C GLY A 210 28.05 -43.29 11.05
N LYS A 211 28.79 -43.51 9.96
CA LYS A 211 30.25 -43.36 9.90
C LYS A 211 30.60 -41.92 9.55
N ARG A 212 31.60 -41.34 10.23
CA ARG A 212 32.04 -39.96 10.01
C ARG A 212 32.75 -39.81 8.66
N VAL A 213 32.28 -38.88 7.83
CA VAL A 213 32.90 -38.51 6.55
C VAL A 213 33.79 -37.28 6.77
N SER A 214 35.06 -37.35 6.34
CA SER A 214 35.99 -36.21 6.48
C SER A 214 35.59 -35.06 5.54
N ARG A 215 36.06 -33.83 5.83
CA ARG A 215 35.84 -32.69 4.91
C ARG A 215 36.46 -32.95 3.53
N GLU A 216 37.66 -33.53 3.52
CA GLU A 216 38.39 -33.97 2.33
C GLU A 216 37.56 -34.97 1.51
N SER A 217 37.03 -36.04 2.12
CA SER A 217 36.20 -37.01 1.39
C SER A 217 34.95 -36.36 0.78
N ARG A 218 34.32 -35.38 1.44
CA ARG A 218 33.15 -34.67 0.86
C ARG A 218 33.54 -33.73 -0.28
N LEU A 219 34.75 -33.16 -0.25
CA LEU A 219 35.30 -32.38 -1.36
C LEU A 219 35.70 -33.28 -2.54
N MET A 220 36.28 -34.46 -2.28
CA MET A 220 36.57 -35.45 -3.34
C MET A 220 35.28 -35.99 -3.98
N MET A 221 34.22 -36.24 -3.20
CA MET A 221 32.89 -36.57 -3.72
C MET A 221 32.27 -35.44 -4.56
N TRP A 222 32.69 -34.19 -4.38
CA TRP A 222 32.23 -33.04 -5.17
C TRP A 222 33.04 -32.89 -6.46
N ALA A 223 34.37 -32.99 -6.38
CA ALA A 223 35.26 -33.02 -7.53
C ALA A 223 34.90 -34.16 -8.49
N SER A 224 34.72 -35.39 -7.98
CA SER A 224 34.33 -36.55 -8.79
C SER A 224 33.03 -36.30 -9.58
N LYS A 225 32.00 -35.69 -8.98
CA LYS A 225 30.75 -35.38 -9.69
C LYS A 225 30.93 -34.35 -10.81
N ILE A 226 31.83 -33.38 -10.61
CA ILE A 226 32.18 -32.39 -11.64
C ILE A 226 32.98 -33.06 -12.76
N GLU A 227 33.92 -33.95 -12.43
CA GLU A 227 34.71 -34.74 -13.38
C GLU A 227 33.83 -35.70 -14.20
N ASP A 228 32.85 -36.36 -13.57
CA ASP A 228 31.84 -37.21 -14.24
C ASP A 228 31.01 -36.42 -15.26
N GLU A 229 30.50 -35.23 -14.89
CA GLU A 229 29.70 -34.40 -15.80
C GLU A 229 30.54 -33.79 -16.94
N ILE A 230 31.76 -33.34 -16.65
CA ILE A 230 32.72 -32.91 -17.68
C ILE A 230 33.02 -34.05 -18.66
N SER A 231 33.19 -35.28 -18.17
CA SER A 231 33.44 -36.47 -19.00
C SER A 231 32.24 -36.81 -19.88
N GLY A 232 31.02 -36.73 -19.34
CA GLY A 232 29.78 -36.88 -20.13
C GLY A 232 29.66 -35.84 -21.25
N LEU A 233 29.93 -34.56 -20.93
CA LEU A 233 29.93 -33.45 -21.89
C LEU A 233 31.03 -33.54 -22.96
N GLN A 234 32.08 -34.32 -22.73
CA GLN A 234 33.09 -34.66 -23.75
C GLN A 234 32.60 -35.83 -24.63
N GLY A 235 32.09 -36.91 -24.02
CA GLY A 235 31.56 -38.07 -24.75
C GLY A 235 30.45 -37.72 -25.75
N ASP A 236 29.54 -36.82 -25.38
CA ASP A 236 28.48 -36.35 -26.30
C ASP A 236 28.99 -35.41 -27.41
N LYS A 237 30.11 -34.70 -27.20
CA LYS A 237 30.77 -33.93 -28.28
C LYS A 237 31.41 -34.86 -29.30
N ASP A 238 32.06 -35.93 -28.88
CA ASP A 238 32.71 -36.85 -29.81
C ASP A 238 31.71 -37.77 -30.52
N ARG A 239 30.60 -38.15 -29.87
CA ARG A 239 29.43 -38.73 -30.56
C ARG A 239 28.88 -37.79 -31.64
N ARG A 240 28.74 -36.49 -31.35
CA ARG A 240 28.32 -35.46 -32.32
C ARG A 240 29.32 -35.22 -33.46
N LYS A 241 30.60 -35.58 -33.31
CA LYS A 241 31.57 -35.55 -34.43
C LYS A 241 31.53 -36.81 -35.30
N GLN A 242 31.07 -37.94 -34.77
CA GLN A 242 31.02 -39.22 -35.50
C GLN A 242 29.65 -39.45 -36.20
N GLY A 243 28.58 -38.86 -35.69
CA GLY A 243 27.27 -38.83 -36.35
C GLY A 243 27.15 -37.70 -37.36
N GLY A 244 27.60 -37.93 -38.60
CA GLY A 244 27.38 -37.01 -39.72
C GLY A 244 25.93 -36.97 -40.19
N ASP A 245 25.47 -35.78 -40.59
CA ASP A 245 24.24 -35.46 -41.36
C ASP A 245 22.96 -36.24 -41.01
N GLY A 246 22.20 -35.76 -40.01
CA GLY A 246 20.84 -36.28 -39.78
C GLY A 246 20.02 -35.65 -38.65
N SER A 247 19.20 -34.64 -38.96
CA SER A 247 18.12 -34.07 -38.14
C SER A 247 18.49 -33.33 -36.84
N GLY A 248 17.75 -32.24 -36.56
CA GLY A 248 18.05 -31.29 -35.48
C GLY A 248 17.57 -31.71 -34.09
N ALA A 249 18.21 -32.72 -33.48
CA ALA A 249 18.01 -33.02 -32.06
C ALA A 249 18.63 -31.91 -31.18
N SER A 250 17.82 -30.89 -30.88
CA SER A 250 18.16 -29.85 -29.90
C SER A 250 18.49 -30.51 -28.56
N SER A 251 19.76 -30.47 -28.16
CA SER A 251 20.13 -30.78 -26.77
C SER A 251 19.45 -29.74 -25.90
N SER A 252 18.53 -30.17 -25.04
CA SER A 252 17.91 -29.31 -24.05
C SER A 252 19.00 -28.70 -23.16
N LYS A 253 19.34 -27.44 -23.44
CA LYS A 253 19.76 -26.54 -22.38
C LYS A 253 18.72 -26.70 -21.28
N ARG A 254 19.15 -26.95 -20.04
CA ARG A 254 18.27 -26.80 -18.87
C ARG A 254 18.00 -25.31 -18.70
N THR A 255 17.11 -24.78 -19.53
CA THR A 255 16.68 -23.39 -19.48
C THR A 255 15.99 -23.19 -18.14
N LEU A 256 16.63 -22.40 -17.27
CA LEU A 256 15.98 -21.92 -16.06
C LEU A 256 14.98 -20.84 -16.48
N GLU A 257 13.77 -21.28 -16.82
CA GLU A 257 12.65 -20.43 -17.18
C GLU A 257 12.10 -19.76 -15.92
N TYR A 258 12.82 -18.72 -15.50
CA TYR A 258 12.53 -17.93 -14.31
C TYR A 258 11.43 -16.92 -14.61
N VAL A 259 10.24 -17.19 -14.09
CA VAL A 259 9.12 -16.23 -14.09
C VAL A 259 9.10 -15.51 -12.73
N GLU A 260 9.33 -14.20 -12.76
CA GLU A 260 9.14 -13.35 -11.60
C GLU A 260 7.66 -13.34 -11.18
N ILE A 261 7.42 -13.36 -9.87
CA ILE A 261 6.08 -13.17 -9.28
C ILE A 261 6.34 -12.31 -8.04
N PRO A 262 5.64 -11.17 -7.86
CA PRO A 262 6.00 -10.18 -6.84
C PRO A 262 6.09 -10.72 -5.40
N ASP A 263 6.99 -10.14 -4.62
CA ASP A 263 7.11 -10.44 -3.20
C ASP A 263 5.92 -9.89 -2.41
N VAL A 264 5.08 -10.79 -1.88
CA VAL A 264 3.98 -10.41 -0.98
C VAL A 264 4.57 -9.96 0.36
N LEU A 265 4.59 -8.64 0.56
CA LEU A 265 5.06 -7.98 1.78
C LEU A 265 4.52 -8.69 3.04
N VAL A 266 5.43 -9.14 3.91
CA VAL A 266 5.11 -9.66 5.24
C VAL A 266 5.58 -8.62 6.25
N GLY A 267 4.64 -7.97 6.95
CA GLY A 267 4.97 -7.02 8.01
C GLY A 267 5.69 -7.72 9.16
N GLY A 268 6.95 -7.35 9.41
CA GLY A 268 7.75 -7.87 10.51
C GLY A 268 7.57 -7.04 11.79
N GLU A 269 7.19 -7.68 12.90
CA GLU A 269 7.12 -7.03 14.21
C GLU A 269 8.49 -7.02 14.92
N GLY A 270 9.02 -5.82 15.15
CA GLY A 270 9.67 -5.43 16.41
C GLY A 270 10.97 -6.13 16.86
N MET A 271 12.10 -5.43 16.71
CA MET A 271 13.23 -5.53 17.66
C MET A 271 13.44 -4.22 18.42
N SER A 272 13.58 -4.31 19.73
CA SER A 272 13.85 -3.16 20.61
C SER A 272 15.34 -2.86 20.71
N ARG A 273 15.73 -1.59 20.60
CA ARG A 273 17.01 -1.08 21.10
C ARG A 273 16.80 0.17 21.95
N LYS A 274 17.60 0.32 23.00
CA LYS A 274 17.63 1.48 23.89
C LYS A 274 18.73 2.45 23.46
N GLY A 275 18.46 3.75 23.63
CA GLY A 275 19.46 4.74 23.98
C GLY A 275 20.39 5.23 22.86
N MET A 276 20.06 6.39 22.31
CA MET A 276 21.06 7.37 21.87
C MET A 276 20.74 8.70 22.57
N VAL A 277 21.78 9.45 22.91
CA VAL A 277 21.69 10.79 23.50
C VAL A 277 21.78 11.80 22.35
N SER A 278 20.91 12.80 22.34
CA SER A 278 20.92 13.88 21.35
C SER A 278 22.04 14.88 21.60
N VAL A 279 22.58 15.44 20.52
CA VAL A 279 23.46 16.62 20.53
C VAL A 279 22.79 17.68 19.67
N PRO A 280 22.59 18.92 20.15
CA PRO A 280 21.88 19.94 19.39
C PRO A 280 22.82 20.62 18.37
N GLY A 281 22.43 20.59 17.11
CA GLY A 281 23.05 21.34 16.01
C GLY A 281 22.05 21.39 14.85
N ILE A 282 21.84 22.57 14.26
CA ILE A 282 20.76 22.85 13.30
C ILE A 282 20.85 21.88 12.10
N GLU A 283 19.94 20.92 12.04
CA GLU A 283 19.73 20.09 10.85
C GLU A 283 18.70 20.78 9.94
N GLU A 284 18.99 20.87 8.64
CA GLU A 284 17.94 21.10 7.66
C GLU A 284 17.04 19.87 7.66
N TYR A 285 15.77 20.04 8.05
CA TYR A 285 14.76 18.98 7.98
C TYR A 285 14.46 18.63 6.52
N ASP A 286 15.28 17.76 5.91
CA ASP A 286 14.94 17.18 4.61
C ASP A 286 13.71 16.28 4.76
N ILE A 287 12.57 16.82 4.35
CA ILE A 287 11.34 16.06 4.12
C ILE A 287 11.58 15.20 2.87
N GLY A 288 12.35 14.12 3.05
CA GLY A 288 13.03 13.39 1.99
C GLY A 288 12.09 12.70 0.99
N GLY A 289 12.63 12.25 -0.13
CA GLY A 289 11.87 11.68 -1.25
C GLY A 289 11.36 10.24 -1.05
N GLU A 290 10.56 9.97 0.00
CA GLU A 290 9.71 8.77 0.03
C GLU A 290 8.26 9.15 -0.31
N ASN A 291 7.52 8.17 -0.83
CA ASN A 291 6.20 8.38 -1.40
C ASN A 291 5.16 8.71 -0.33
N ASN A 292 4.99 10.00 -0.05
CA ASN A 292 3.79 10.53 0.60
C ASN A 292 2.64 10.48 -0.42
N ASP A 293 2.04 9.28 -0.59
CA ASP A 293 1.30 8.88 -1.79
C ASP A 293 -0.08 9.56 -2.01
N LYS A 294 -0.57 10.42 -1.10
CA LYS A 294 -1.89 11.02 -1.27
C LYS A 294 -1.99 11.95 -2.47
N GLU A 295 -3.06 11.75 -3.22
CA GLU A 295 -3.35 12.38 -4.50
C GLU A 295 -3.96 13.78 -4.33
N TYR A 296 -3.60 14.70 -5.23
CA TYR A 296 -3.93 16.13 -5.20
C TYR A 296 -5.40 16.40 -4.86
N ARG A 297 -6.31 15.71 -5.56
CA ARG A 297 -7.77 15.92 -5.43
C ARG A 297 -8.33 15.42 -4.10
N GLU A 298 -7.67 14.47 -3.44
CA GLU A 298 -8.11 14.01 -2.12
C GLU A 298 -7.70 15.00 -1.03
N ALA A 299 -6.51 15.60 -1.14
CA ALA A 299 -6.10 16.70 -0.26
C ALA A 299 -7.03 17.92 -0.46
N GLN A 300 -7.37 18.26 -1.71
CA GLN A 300 -8.30 19.34 -2.04
C GLN A 300 -9.73 19.06 -1.53
N ALA A 301 -10.24 17.84 -1.69
CA ALA A 301 -11.51 17.40 -1.12
C ALA A 301 -11.52 17.50 0.42
N SER A 302 -10.44 17.07 1.05
CA SER A 302 -10.27 17.14 2.51
C SER A 302 -10.22 18.59 3.01
N TYR A 303 -9.58 19.49 2.26
CA TYR A 303 -9.63 20.93 2.50
C TYR A 303 -11.04 21.52 2.35
N HIS A 304 -11.80 21.14 1.31
CA HIS A 304 -13.20 21.57 1.15
C HIS A 304 -14.08 21.15 2.32
N VAL A 305 -13.93 19.90 2.78
CA VAL A 305 -14.60 19.35 3.97
C VAL A 305 -14.31 20.19 5.21
N ALA A 306 -13.02 20.38 5.53
CA ALA A 306 -12.62 21.13 6.72
C ALA A 306 -13.07 22.60 6.66
N ARG A 307 -12.92 23.24 5.48
CA ARG A 307 -13.36 24.61 5.21
C ARG A 307 -14.85 24.80 5.41
N GLU A 308 -15.69 23.91 4.89
CA GLU A 308 -17.15 24.03 5.01
C GLU A 308 -17.61 23.79 6.47
N ALA A 309 -16.98 22.86 7.17
CA ALA A 309 -17.24 22.66 8.59
C ALA A 309 -16.88 23.90 9.43
N LEU A 310 -15.76 24.59 9.17
CA LEU A 310 -15.45 25.85 9.86
C LEU A 310 -16.51 26.93 9.62
N ARG A 311 -17.15 26.95 8.43
CA ARG A 311 -18.27 27.87 8.12
C ARG A 311 -19.53 27.47 8.88
N GLN A 312 -19.89 26.18 8.86
CA GLN A 312 -21.07 25.64 9.51
C GLN A 312 -21.02 25.78 11.04
N PHE A 313 -19.87 25.53 11.66
CA PHE A 313 -19.64 25.59 13.11
C PHE A 313 -18.83 26.85 13.49
N SER A 314 -19.34 28.01 13.10
CA SER A 314 -18.71 29.33 13.28
C SER A 314 -19.22 30.13 14.50
N GLN A 315 -20.21 29.63 15.23
CA GLN A 315 -20.97 30.42 16.22
C GLN A 315 -20.33 30.56 17.61
N SER A 316 -19.26 29.82 17.93
CA SER A 316 -18.58 29.94 19.23
C SER A 316 -17.05 29.85 19.12
N PRO A 317 -16.28 30.27 20.14
CA PRO A 317 -14.83 30.22 20.12
C PRO A 317 -14.34 28.77 19.97
N ARG A 318 -13.70 28.45 18.84
CA ARG A 318 -13.22 27.10 18.48
C ARG A 318 -11.97 26.66 19.25
N ARG A 319 -11.90 26.98 20.54
CA ARG A 319 -10.83 26.62 21.46
C ARG A 319 -10.67 25.10 21.52
N ILE A 320 -9.45 24.59 21.41
CA ILE A 320 -9.18 23.16 21.53
C ILE A 320 -9.36 22.75 23.00
N LEU A 321 -10.26 21.81 23.25
CA LEU A 321 -10.55 21.28 24.57
C LEU A 321 -9.73 20.01 24.85
N GLY A 322 -9.50 19.20 23.81
CA GLY A 322 -8.73 17.96 23.89
C GLY A 322 -8.22 17.51 22.52
N LEU A 323 -7.14 16.73 22.55
CA LEU A 323 -6.68 15.93 21.41
C LEU A 323 -7.00 14.46 21.69
N TRP A 324 -7.33 13.67 20.66
CA TRP A 324 -7.81 12.29 20.84
C TRP A 324 -7.30 11.35 19.75
N ALA A 325 -7.09 10.06 20.08
CA ALA A 325 -6.70 9.02 19.11
C ALA A 325 -7.13 7.60 19.55
N ASP A 326 -7.36 6.69 18.60
CA ASP A 326 -7.37 5.24 18.88
C ASP A 326 -5.94 4.73 19.08
N LEU A 327 -5.76 3.82 20.03
CA LEU A 327 -4.46 3.19 20.35
C LEU A 327 -4.15 1.95 19.49
N THR A 328 -2.89 1.71 19.16
CA THR A 328 -2.41 0.42 18.61
C THR A 328 -2.40 -0.65 19.71
N LYS A 329 -2.25 -1.93 19.35
CA LYS A 329 -2.21 -3.04 20.34
C LYS A 329 -1.05 -2.91 21.34
N ALA A 330 0.08 -2.37 20.90
CA ALA A 330 1.21 -2.06 21.77
C ALA A 330 0.87 -0.89 22.71
N GLU A 331 0.32 0.20 22.17
CA GLU A 331 -0.06 1.41 22.92
C GLU A 331 -1.15 1.13 23.98
N GLU A 332 -2.08 0.22 23.72
CA GLU A 332 -3.07 -0.23 24.72
C GLU A 332 -2.42 -0.79 25.97
N THR A 333 -1.32 -1.53 25.79
CA THR A 333 -0.50 -2.06 26.89
C THR A 333 0.35 -0.95 27.54
N THR A 334 1.01 -0.10 26.74
CA THR A 334 1.88 0.98 27.24
C THR A 334 1.13 2.03 28.05
N TYR A 335 -0.08 2.39 27.63
CA TYR A 335 -0.83 3.51 28.20
C TYR A 335 -2.01 3.11 29.09
N ASN A 336 -2.20 1.81 29.40
CA ASN A 336 -3.40 1.28 30.05
C ASN A 336 -4.68 1.78 29.33
N GLY A 337 -4.85 1.35 28.08
CA GLY A 337 -6.03 1.62 27.28
C GLY A 337 -7.04 0.48 27.34
N GLU A 338 -8.33 0.82 27.48
CA GLU A 338 -9.40 -0.12 27.18
C GLU A 338 -9.42 -0.41 25.67
N ASP A 339 -9.63 -1.68 25.30
CA ASP A 339 -9.55 -2.21 23.92
C ASP A 339 -10.20 -1.27 22.90
N GLY A 340 -9.35 -0.48 22.23
CA GLY A 340 -9.60 0.76 21.51
C GLY A 340 -10.98 1.38 21.69
N LEU A 341 -11.20 1.90 22.90
CA LEU A 341 -11.89 3.19 22.99
C LEU A 341 -10.93 4.28 22.47
N VAL A 342 -11.50 5.33 21.88
CA VAL A 342 -10.75 6.52 21.48
C VAL A 342 -10.26 7.22 22.74
N LYS A 343 -8.94 7.30 22.94
CA LYS A 343 -8.32 7.80 24.18
C LYS A 343 -8.02 9.31 24.07
N PRO A 344 -8.31 10.12 25.10
CA PRO A 344 -7.83 11.49 25.15
C PRO A 344 -6.31 11.49 25.36
N LEU A 345 -5.62 12.27 24.54
CA LEU A 345 -4.19 12.52 24.67
C LEU A 345 -3.92 13.45 25.86
N ASN A 346 -2.70 13.39 26.38
CA ASN A 346 -2.21 14.20 27.49
C ASN A 346 -0.68 14.33 27.38
N CYS A 347 -0.03 15.01 28.33
CA CYS A 347 1.41 15.25 28.25
C CYS A 347 2.29 13.98 28.24
N ASN A 348 1.78 12.85 28.72
CA ASN A 348 2.53 11.58 28.71
C ASN A 348 2.33 10.79 27.41
N SER A 349 1.61 11.33 26.42
CA SER A 349 1.19 10.62 25.21
C SER A 349 2.26 10.65 24.11
N MET A 350 3.38 9.97 24.37
CA MET A 350 4.53 9.80 23.46
C MET A 350 4.24 8.87 22.26
N MET A 351 3.05 9.00 21.65
CA MET A 351 2.61 8.18 20.52
C MET A 351 3.02 8.81 19.19
N LEU A 352 3.56 7.99 18.30
CA LEU A 352 4.05 8.41 16.98
C LEU A 352 3.16 7.86 15.86
N ARG A 353 3.06 8.58 14.74
CA ARG A 353 2.35 8.15 13.51
C ARG A 353 3.17 8.53 12.27
N GLY A 354 3.11 7.70 11.25
CA GLY A 354 3.87 7.86 10.01
C GLY A 354 4.51 6.56 9.55
N GLY A 355 5.20 6.61 8.41
CA GLY A 355 5.89 5.46 7.82
C GLY A 355 7.04 4.92 8.67
N SER A 356 7.48 3.70 8.36
CA SER A 356 8.54 2.95 9.06
C SER A 356 9.94 3.57 8.91
N GLY A 357 10.15 4.70 9.57
CA GLY A 357 11.36 5.53 9.48
C GLY A 357 11.09 7.02 9.69
N ARG A 358 9.83 7.47 9.61
CA ARG A 358 9.42 8.89 9.73
C ARG A 358 8.15 9.06 10.57
N GLN A 359 8.16 8.46 11.75
CA GLN A 359 7.03 8.60 12.67
C GLN A 359 7.18 9.88 13.48
N THR A 360 6.20 10.77 13.40
CA THR A 360 6.15 12.05 14.13
C THR A 360 5.14 11.98 15.28
N PRO A 361 5.32 12.78 16.35
CA PRO A 361 4.46 12.68 17.53
C PRO A 361 3.04 13.21 17.27
N LEU A 362 2.05 12.52 17.83
CA LEU A 362 0.64 12.96 17.82
C LEU A 362 0.39 14.30 18.53
N VAL A 363 1.36 14.78 19.30
CA VAL A 363 1.26 15.93 20.20
C VAL A 363 2.57 16.74 20.10
N ALA A 364 2.47 18.07 20.00
CA ALA A 364 3.65 18.95 19.96
C ALA A 364 4.43 18.93 21.29
N ALA A 365 5.74 19.20 21.24
CA ALA A 365 6.67 19.02 22.37
C ALA A 365 6.35 19.92 23.57
N GLU A 366 5.78 21.09 23.30
CA GLU A 366 5.34 22.12 24.26
C GLU A 366 4.23 21.59 25.19
N PHE A 367 3.47 20.59 24.73
CA PHE A 367 2.42 19.93 25.49
C PHE A 367 2.84 18.59 26.12
N LEU A 368 4.05 18.10 25.84
CA LEU A 368 4.56 16.82 26.35
C LEU A 368 5.35 17.00 27.65
N CYS A 369 5.19 16.05 28.58
CA CYS A 369 5.92 16.01 29.85
C CYS A 369 7.30 15.38 29.59
N THR A 370 8.33 16.21 29.43
CA THR A 370 9.73 15.77 29.24
C THR A 370 10.61 16.23 30.42
N PRO A 371 11.86 15.73 30.56
CA PRO A 371 12.79 16.25 31.57
C PRO A 371 13.04 17.76 31.46
N GLU A 372 12.95 18.31 30.25
CA GLU A 372 13.11 19.72 29.92
C GLU A 372 11.78 20.50 30.09
N ASN A 373 10.63 19.84 29.84
CA ASN A 373 9.29 20.40 29.91
C ASN A 373 8.47 19.77 31.06
N LEU A 374 8.80 20.14 32.30
CA LEU A 374 8.15 19.63 33.52
C LEU A 374 6.74 20.22 33.77
N ILE A 375 6.40 21.35 33.14
CA ILE A 375 5.10 22.02 33.27
C ILE A 375 4.58 22.34 31.85
N PRO A 376 4.14 21.32 31.10
CA PRO A 376 3.70 21.50 29.73
C PRO A 376 2.47 22.39 29.62
N GLN A 377 2.33 23.01 28.46
CA GLN A 377 1.17 23.82 28.14
C GLN A 377 -0.10 22.96 28.11
N LYS A 378 -1.27 23.59 28.30
CA LYS A 378 -2.57 22.92 28.11
C LYS A 378 -3.02 23.16 26.67
N PHE A 379 -3.58 22.14 26.00
CA PHE A 379 -4.13 22.28 24.64
C PHE A 379 -5.10 23.46 24.48
N THR A 380 -5.71 23.92 25.57
CA THR A 380 -6.57 25.10 25.62
C THR A 380 -5.86 26.44 25.37
N VAL A 381 -4.55 26.49 25.09
CA VAL A 381 -3.89 27.66 24.46
C VAL A 381 -4.11 27.71 22.93
N MET A 382 -4.54 26.61 22.32
CA MET A 382 -4.87 26.51 20.91
C MET A 382 -6.34 26.83 20.64
N ALA A 383 -6.63 27.41 19.47
CA ALA A 383 -7.97 27.58 18.95
C ALA A 383 -7.97 27.42 17.44
N LEU A 384 -8.91 26.65 16.88
CA LEU A 384 -9.01 26.36 15.46
C LEU A 384 -9.52 27.61 14.68
N VAL A 385 -8.56 28.43 14.24
CA VAL A 385 -8.81 29.69 13.53
C VAL A 385 -9.22 29.40 12.10
N SER A 386 -8.34 28.74 11.34
CA SER A 386 -8.47 28.55 9.90
C SER A 386 -7.84 27.22 9.41
N VAL A 387 -8.10 26.86 8.16
CA VAL A 387 -7.44 25.73 7.47
C VAL A 387 -7.05 26.15 6.07
N PHE A 388 -5.93 25.62 5.58
CA PHE A 388 -5.40 25.90 4.24
C PHE A 388 -5.14 24.60 3.48
N PHE A 389 -5.31 24.66 2.17
CA PHE A 389 -4.93 23.58 1.27
C PHE A 389 -3.41 23.46 1.21
N SER A 390 -2.91 22.23 1.28
CA SER A 390 -1.55 21.87 0.87
C SER A 390 -1.63 20.70 -0.10
N VAL A 391 -0.68 20.61 -1.03
CA VAL A 391 -0.77 19.71 -2.18
C VAL A 391 -0.76 18.22 -1.80
N ARG A 392 -0.29 17.87 -0.59
CA ARG A 392 -0.34 16.50 -0.01
C ARG A 392 -0.90 16.44 1.42
N ALA A 393 -1.37 17.57 1.98
CA ALA A 393 -1.70 17.70 3.39
C ALA A 393 -2.84 18.71 3.65
N LEU A 394 -3.30 18.79 4.90
CA LEU A 394 -4.13 19.90 5.38
C LEU A 394 -3.33 20.70 6.40
N LEU A 395 -3.19 22.01 6.19
CA LEU A 395 -2.66 22.91 7.20
C LEU A 395 -3.80 23.40 8.09
N ILE A 396 -3.54 23.42 9.39
CA ILE A 396 -4.50 23.79 10.42
C ILE A 396 -3.86 24.86 11.29
N ASP A 397 -4.43 26.06 11.23
CA ASP A 397 -4.05 27.19 12.06
C ASP A 397 -4.76 27.07 13.41
N LEU A 398 -3.96 26.85 14.44
CA LEU A 398 -4.39 26.67 15.83
C LEU A 398 -4.07 27.92 16.69
N GLY A 399 -3.75 29.05 16.06
CA GLY A 399 -3.51 30.37 16.64
C GLY A 399 -2.16 30.52 17.35
N THR A 400 -1.80 29.57 18.21
CA THR A 400 -0.48 29.50 18.86
C THR A 400 0.47 28.52 18.16
N HIS A 401 -0.08 27.60 17.37
CA HIS A 401 0.62 26.51 16.72
C HIS A 401 0.05 26.28 15.31
N TRP A 402 0.85 25.65 14.46
CA TRP A 402 0.45 25.09 13.17
C TRP A 402 0.49 23.58 13.24
N LEU A 403 -0.54 22.93 12.71
CA LEU A 403 -0.57 21.48 12.48
C LEU A 403 -0.74 21.23 10.98
N GLU A 404 0.30 20.72 10.35
CA GLU A 404 0.19 20.07 9.04
C GLU A 404 -0.14 18.60 9.25
N LEU A 405 -1.21 18.11 8.63
CA LEU A 405 -1.51 16.68 8.61
C LEU A 405 -1.33 16.15 7.19
N ALA A 406 -0.18 15.54 6.94
CA ALA A 406 0.04 14.70 5.78
C ALA A 406 -0.73 13.39 5.98
N TYR A 407 -1.58 13.07 5.02
CA TYR A 407 -2.53 11.97 5.18
C TYR A 407 -1.95 10.58 4.92
N LEU A 408 -0.80 10.49 4.23
CA LEU A 408 -0.24 9.25 3.67
C LEU A 408 -1.34 8.42 2.97
N THR A 409 -1.62 7.20 3.41
CA THR A 409 -2.66 6.35 2.84
C THR A 409 -3.94 6.35 3.69
N HIS A 410 -5.05 5.96 3.06
CA HIS A 410 -6.24 5.45 3.77
C HIS A 410 -6.89 6.37 4.83
N THR A 411 -6.60 7.68 4.78
CA THR A 411 -6.97 8.65 5.83
C THR A 411 -7.85 9.78 5.26
N SER A 412 -9.05 9.94 5.80
CA SER A 412 -10.02 11.01 5.48
C SER A 412 -10.27 11.92 6.68
N VAL A 413 -10.94 13.05 6.43
CA VAL A 413 -11.33 14.03 7.45
C VAL A 413 -12.86 14.01 7.62
N GLN A 414 -13.31 14.07 8.86
CA GLN A 414 -14.69 13.90 9.30
C GLN A 414 -14.99 14.90 10.42
N VAL A 415 -16.23 15.38 10.51
CA VAL A 415 -16.63 16.36 11.53
C VAL A 415 -17.82 15.82 12.33
N TYR A 416 -17.58 15.58 13.61
CA TYR A 416 -18.56 15.04 14.54
C TYR A 416 -19.14 16.18 15.38
N THR A 417 -20.47 16.32 15.41
CA THR A 417 -21.13 17.17 16.43
C THR A 417 -20.87 16.59 17.83
N ARG A 418 -20.97 17.41 18.89
CA ARG A 418 -20.79 16.98 20.29
C ARG A 418 -21.47 15.64 20.62
N GLU A 419 -22.75 15.47 20.29
CA GLU A 419 -23.51 14.24 20.55
C GLU A 419 -22.98 13.03 19.75
N ARG A 420 -22.56 13.25 18.50
CA ARG A 420 -21.95 12.20 17.65
C ARG A 420 -20.59 11.77 18.22
N TRP A 421 -19.79 12.73 18.68
CA TRP A 421 -18.49 12.48 19.31
C TRP A 421 -18.63 11.70 20.62
N ASP A 422 -19.48 12.19 21.54
CA ASP A 422 -19.75 11.52 22.82
C ASP A 422 -20.41 10.13 22.64
N GLY A 423 -21.00 9.86 21.48
CA GLY A 423 -21.42 8.53 21.04
C GLY A 423 -20.26 7.65 20.56
N LEU A 424 -19.36 8.19 19.73
CA LEU A 424 -18.19 7.48 19.18
C LEU A 424 -17.20 7.05 20.25
N LEU A 425 -16.97 7.89 21.28
CA LEU A 425 -16.12 7.59 22.43
C LEU A 425 -16.56 6.35 23.23
N ARG A 426 -17.74 5.79 22.96
CA ARG A 426 -18.34 4.65 23.68
C ARG A 426 -18.41 3.36 22.85
N VAL A 427 -17.63 3.26 21.76
CA VAL A 427 -17.65 2.13 20.79
C VAL A 427 -16.31 1.37 20.79
N PRO A 428 -16.20 0.22 21.50
CA PRO A 428 -14.95 -0.55 21.68
C PRO A 428 -14.34 -1.12 20.39
N LYS A 429 -13.07 -1.50 20.44
CA LYS A 429 -12.28 -2.05 19.30
C LYS A 429 -12.54 -3.51 18.98
N SER A 430 -13.02 -4.31 19.93
CA SER A 430 -13.77 -5.54 19.61
C SER A 430 -14.90 -5.29 18.60
N THR A 431 -15.39 -4.04 18.50
CA THR A 431 -16.29 -3.57 17.44
C THR A 431 -15.63 -2.70 16.36
N LEU A 432 -14.33 -2.86 16.07
CA LEU A 432 -13.74 -2.43 14.78
C LEU A 432 -14.45 -3.09 13.60
N GLN A 433 -14.93 -4.32 13.79
CA GLN A 433 -15.93 -4.95 12.93
C GLN A 433 -17.04 -3.96 12.54
N ILE A 434 -17.61 -3.24 13.52
CA ILE A 434 -18.68 -2.24 13.31
C ILE A 434 -18.13 -0.92 12.77
N ARG A 435 -17.07 -0.36 13.37
CA ARG A 435 -16.54 0.97 12.97
C ARG A 435 -15.91 0.97 11.58
N LYS A 436 -15.18 -0.09 11.19
CA LYS A 436 -14.31 -0.17 9.99
C LYS A 436 -13.20 0.90 9.86
N PHE A 437 -13.08 1.85 10.79
CA PHE A 437 -12.03 2.87 10.82
C PHE A 437 -11.51 3.11 12.24
N HIS A 438 -10.31 3.68 12.30
CA HIS A 438 -9.70 4.26 13.49
C HIS A 438 -9.84 5.79 13.50
N VAL A 439 -9.96 6.40 14.68
CA VAL A 439 -9.58 7.80 14.87
C VAL A 439 -8.06 7.85 14.90
N GLY A 440 -7.44 8.43 13.87
CA GLY A 440 -6.00 8.67 13.82
C GLY A 440 -5.60 9.77 14.79
N LEU A 441 -6.15 10.96 14.57
CA LEU A 441 -6.06 12.14 15.44
C LEU A 441 -7.38 12.91 15.38
N ALA A 442 -7.82 13.51 16.47
CA ALA A 442 -8.98 14.40 16.46
C ALA A 442 -8.83 15.60 17.40
N LEU A 443 -9.31 16.75 16.93
CA LEU A 443 -9.26 18.06 17.57
C LEU A 443 -10.66 18.39 18.10
N GLU A 444 -10.86 18.26 19.41
CA GLU A 444 -12.14 18.50 20.06
C GLU A 444 -12.31 20.00 20.37
N THR A 445 -13.42 20.59 19.93
CA THR A 445 -13.85 21.94 20.33
C THR A 445 -15.11 21.87 21.19
N ARG A 446 -15.69 23.03 21.54
CA ARG A 446 -16.97 23.10 22.27
C ARG A 446 -18.14 22.44 21.52
N ASP A 447 -18.26 22.72 20.22
CA ASP A 447 -19.47 22.42 19.46
C ASP A 447 -19.32 21.18 18.56
N PHE A 448 -18.09 20.94 18.07
CA PHE A 448 -17.74 19.84 17.17
C PHE A 448 -16.31 19.32 17.40
N THR A 449 -16.03 18.13 16.89
CA THR A 449 -14.69 17.55 16.81
C THR A 449 -14.31 17.36 15.34
N LEU A 450 -13.18 17.95 14.93
CA LEU A 450 -12.55 17.71 13.63
C LEU A 450 -11.64 16.48 13.76
N ALA A 451 -11.96 15.40 13.05
CA ALA A 451 -11.28 14.12 13.20
C ALA A 451 -10.70 13.62 11.88
N PHE A 452 -9.47 13.09 11.96
CA PHE A 452 -8.78 12.41 10.88
C PHE A 452 -8.93 10.92 11.10
N VAL A 453 -9.84 10.30 10.34
CA VAL A 453 -10.12 8.87 10.45
C VAL A 453 -9.32 8.11 9.42
N SER A 454 -8.78 6.95 9.81
CA SER A 454 -7.82 6.19 9.01
C SER A 454 -8.13 4.69 9.10
N MET A 455 -7.93 3.94 8.01
CA MET A 455 -8.13 2.49 8.02
C MET A 455 -7.03 1.74 8.80
N ASP A 456 -5.79 2.23 8.71
CA ASP A 456 -4.56 1.59 9.21
C ASP A 456 -3.78 2.47 10.21
N LYS A 457 -4.13 3.76 10.33
CA LYS A 457 -3.43 4.82 11.07
C LYS A 457 -2.11 5.28 10.42
N LEU A 458 -1.91 5.02 9.14
CA LEU A 458 -0.79 5.56 8.39
C LEU A 458 -1.13 6.98 7.94
N PHE A 459 -0.73 7.96 8.77
CA PHE A 459 -0.75 9.40 8.49
C PHE A 459 0.37 10.06 9.32
N GLN A 460 0.74 11.29 9.03
CA GLN A 460 1.88 11.97 9.66
C GLN A 460 1.51 13.41 10.06
N PRO A 461 1.30 13.69 11.37
CA PRO A 461 1.12 15.04 11.88
C PRO A 461 2.48 15.74 12.08
N VAL A 462 2.64 16.94 11.55
CA VAL A 462 3.81 17.81 11.77
C VAL A 462 3.34 19.05 12.51
N TRP A 463 3.93 19.30 13.67
CA TRP A 463 3.62 20.46 14.52
C TRP A 463 4.70 21.53 14.36
N ARG A 464 4.28 22.80 14.43
CA ARG A 464 5.15 23.98 14.59
C ARG A 464 4.50 24.97 15.56
N THR A 465 5.30 25.82 16.17
CA THR A 465 4.85 27.03 16.87
C THR A 465 4.45 28.12 15.86
N ASN A 466 3.71 29.14 16.29
CA ASN A 466 3.45 30.29 15.41
C ASN A 466 4.69 31.17 15.18
N GLU A 467 5.74 31.05 15.99
CA GLU A 467 7.01 31.79 15.82
C GLU A 467 7.86 31.19 14.68
N GLU A 468 7.78 29.87 14.46
CA GLU A 468 8.37 29.17 13.31
C GLU A 468 7.57 29.33 12.00
N GLY A 469 6.33 29.83 12.11
CA GLY A 469 5.38 29.95 11.00
C GLY A 469 4.82 28.61 10.48
N PRO A 470 3.97 28.65 9.44
CA PRO A 470 3.50 27.44 8.77
C PRO A 470 4.66 26.68 8.13
N PRO A 471 4.58 25.34 7.98
CA PRO A 471 5.59 24.57 7.26
C PRO A 471 5.80 25.07 5.82
N PRO A 472 7.02 24.92 5.24
CA PRO A 472 7.28 25.26 3.84
C PRO A 472 6.34 24.51 2.90
N GLN A 473 5.63 25.24 2.05
CA GLN A 473 4.62 24.65 1.17
C GLN A 473 5.21 24.26 -0.19
N ILE A 474 4.81 23.08 -0.66
CA ILE A 474 4.99 22.70 -2.07
C ILE A 474 4.11 23.64 -2.90
N THR A 475 4.68 24.22 -3.95
CA THR A 475 4.00 25.18 -4.82
C THR A 475 2.71 24.59 -5.39
N ASP A 476 1.58 25.26 -5.18
CA ASP A 476 0.31 24.84 -5.76
C ASP A 476 0.26 25.16 -7.26
N VAL A 477 0.19 24.13 -8.09
CA VAL A 477 0.03 24.26 -9.55
C VAL A 477 -1.15 25.16 -9.93
N TYR A 478 -2.24 25.17 -9.17
CA TYR A 478 -3.45 25.90 -9.52
C TYR A 478 -3.38 27.39 -9.18
N THR A 479 -3.06 27.74 -7.93
CA THR A 479 -3.00 29.15 -7.47
C THR A 479 -1.64 29.82 -7.67
N GLN A 480 -0.55 29.05 -7.85
CA GLN A 480 0.83 29.54 -7.98
C GLN A 480 1.49 29.05 -9.28
N PHE A 481 0.72 28.94 -10.37
CA PHE A 481 1.14 28.28 -11.62
C PHE A 481 2.47 28.79 -12.19
N TRP A 482 2.77 30.09 -12.09
CA TRP A 482 4.05 30.64 -12.53
C TRP A 482 5.24 30.01 -11.78
N SER A 483 5.22 30.01 -10.46
CA SER A 483 6.31 29.43 -9.65
C SER A 483 6.34 27.90 -9.67
N PHE A 484 5.25 27.25 -10.07
CA PHE A 484 5.28 25.85 -10.45
C PHE A 484 6.09 25.65 -11.75
N LEU A 485 5.90 26.49 -12.76
CA LEU A 485 6.68 26.44 -14.01
C LEU A 485 8.17 26.78 -13.79
N GLU A 486 8.48 27.73 -12.92
CA GLU A 486 9.86 28.02 -12.46
C GLU A 486 10.49 26.76 -11.83
N GLY A 487 9.78 26.12 -10.88
CA GLY A 487 10.24 24.88 -10.25
C GLY A 487 10.41 23.71 -11.22
N VAL A 488 9.54 23.58 -12.23
CA VAL A 488 9.69 22.58 -13.30
C VAL A 488 10.91 22.88 -14.18
N ALA A 489 11.11 24.13 -14.57
CA ALA A 489 12.27 24.56 -15.36
C ALA A 489 13.60 24.28 -14.64
N ASP A 490 13.72 24.69 -13.37
CA ASP A 490 14.92 24.48 -12.58
C ASP A 490 15.17 23.00 -12.26
N TRP A 491 14.10 22.21 -12.07
CA TRP A 491 14.22 20.77 -11.98
C TRP A 491 14.76 20.15 -13.27
N ILE A 492 14.21 20.49 -14.45
CA ILE A 492 14.70 20.03 -15.76
C ILE A 492 16.18 20.41 -15.96
N ARG A 493 16.55 21.67 -15.68
CA ARG A 493 17.95 22.15 -15.73
C ARG A 493 18.85 21.32 -14.81
N SER A 494 18.43 21.04 -13.58
CA SER A 494 19.19 20.24 -12.59
C SER A 494 19.35 18.76 -12.97
N ARG A 495 18.47 18.22 -13.83
CA ARG A 495 18.56 16.86 -14.41
C ARG A 495 19.49 16.82 -15.62
N ILE A 496 19.60 17.91 -16.38
CA ILE A 496 20.44 17.99 -17.59
C ILE A 496 21.89 18.34 -17.29
N GLY A 497 22.16 19.22 -16.32
CA GLY A 497 23.54 19.57 -15.92
C GLY A 497 24.34 18.42 -15.26
N LYS A 498 23.69 17.28 -14.99
CA LYS A 498 24.33 16.07 -14.46
C LYS A 498 24.67 15.15 -15.64
N ASN A 499 25.93 15.20 -16.10
CA ASN A 499 26.49 14.60 -17.32
C ASN A 499 26.34 13.05 -17.51
N GLU A 500 25.48 12.39 -16.75
CA GLU A 500 25.17 10.98 -16.89
C GLU A 500 23.89 10.79 -17.72
N ASN A 501 24.03 10.57 -19.04
CA ASN A 501 22.91 10.23 -19.93
C ASN A 501 22.11 9.00 -19.46
N THR A 502 22.72 8.09 -18.70
CA THR A 502 22.08 6.97 -18.01
C THR A 502 20.98 7.40 -17.04
N SER A 503 21.11 8.57 -16.41
CA SER A 503 20.27 9.00 -15.28
C SER A 503 18.81 9.35 -15.67
N ARG A 504 18.57 9.69 -16.95
CA ARG A 504 17.25 10.09 -17.49
C ARG A 504 16.57 9.02 -18.34
N MET A 505 17.12 7.79 -18.33
CA MET A 505 16.56 6.63 -19.04
C MET A 505 15.33 6.04 -18.34
N GLY A 506 15.04 6.44 -17.10
CA GLY A 506 13.84 6.08 -16.32
C GLY A 506 12.52 6.45 -17.02
N LEU A 507 11.40 5.84 -16.63
CA LEU A 507 10.07 6.29 -17.08
C LEU A 507 9.78 7.71 -16.57
N ALA A 508 9.17 8.54 -17.43
CA ALA A 508 8.78 9.91 -17.05
C ALA A 508 7.79 9.93 -15.87
N SER A 509 6.86 8.96 -15.83
CA SER A 509 5.90 8.80 -14.73
C SER A 509 6.56 8.56 -13.38
N THR A 510 7.65 7.78 -13.35
CA THR A 510 8.47 7.57 -12.15
C THR A 510 9.21 8.85 -11.75
N ALA A 511 9.89 9.50 -12.70
CA ALA A 511 10.63 10.74 -12.44
C ALA A 511 9.74 11.87 -11.91
N ILE A 512 8.52 12.00 -12.43
CA ILE A 512 7.51 12.98 -11.97
C ILE A 512 7.09 12.71 -10.53
N ARG A 513 6.77 11.45 -10.18
CA ARG A 513 6.36 11.08 -8.82
C ARG A 513 7.49 11.25 -7.79
N GLU A 514 8.72 10.95 -8.19
CA GLU A 514 9.93 11.10 -7.36
C GLU A 514 10.33 12.57 -7.18
N ALA A 515 10.04 13.44 -8.16
CA ALA A 515 10.14 14.89 -8.07
C ALA A 515 9.00 15.53 -7.24
N ASN A 516 8.68 14.92 -6.10
CA ASN A 516 7.53 15.23 -5.24
C ASN A 516 7.48 16.68 -4.71
N LYS A 517 8.64 17.34 -4.56
CA LYS A 517 8.79 18.76 -4.18
C LYS A 517 8.38 19.74 -5.29
N ILE A 518 8.23 19.27 -6.53
CA ILE A 518 7.76 20.04 -7.69
C ILE A 518 6.35 19.56 -8.08
N PHE A 519 6.20 18.26 -8.30
CA PHE A 519 4.93 17.62 -8.62
C PHE A 519 4.23 17.15 -7.32
N GLY A 520 3.83 18.13 -6.51
CA GLY A 520 3.03 17.89 -5.31
C GLY A 520 1.73 17.16 -5.65
N GLY A 521 1.26 16.26 -4.80
CA GLY A 521 -0.01 15.54 -5.00
C GLY A 521 -0.10 14.62 -6.24
N VAL A 522 0.99 14.40 -6.99
CA VAL A 522 0.99 13.44 -8.11
C VAL A 522 1.39 12.05 -7.59
N GLY A 523 0.39 11.20 -7.39
CA GLY A 523 0.50 9.77 -7.11
C GLY A 523 0.28 8.91 -8.36
N GLY A 524 -0.20 7.68 -8.17
CA GLY A 524 -0.34 6.65 -9.22
C GLY A 524 -1.52 6.87 -10.20
N TYR A 525 -2.69 7.29 -9.71
CA TYR A 525 -3.80 7.62 -10.60
C TYR A 525 -3.67 9.03 -11.17
N THR A 526 -3.13 10.01 -10.43
CA THR A 526 -2.95 11.36 -11.00
C THR A 526 -1.96 11.32 -12.15
N ILE A 527 -0.81 10.62 -12.05
CA ILE A 527 0.15 10.59 -13.16
C ILE A 527 -0.44 9.99 -14.45
N THR A 528 -1.24 8.92 -14.31
CA THR A 528 -2.01 8.31 -15.41
C THR A 528 -2.90 9.36 -16.09
N GLU A 529 -3.67 10.11 -15.30
CA GLU A 529 -4.61 11.12 -15.78
C GLU A 529 -3.90 12.32 -16.44
N LEU A 530 -2.79 12.80 -15.87
CA LEU A 530 -2.01 13.90 -16.43
C LEU A 530 -1.41 13.54 -17.79
N LEU A 531 -0.83 12.35 -17.92
CA LEU A 531 -0.24 11.87 -19.18
C LEU A 531 -1.33 11.66 -20.24
N ALA A 532 -2.49 11.12 -19.85
CA ALA A 532 -3.66 10.99 -20.74
C ALA A 532 -4.18 12.35 -21.25
N MET A 533 -4.37 13.32 -20.36
CA MET A 533 -4.83 14.68 -20.71
C MET A 533 -3.79 15.43 -21.57
N ALA A 534 -2.49 15.18 -21.36
CA ALA A 534 -1.40 15.74 -22.14
C ALA A 534 -1.16 15.02 -23.49
N GLY A 535 -1.83 13.90 -23.76
CA GLY A 535 -1.59 13.08 -24.96
C GLY A 535 -0.22 12.41 -24.98
N ILE A 536 0.35 12.09 -23.82
CA ILE A 536 1.68 11.50 -23.66
C ILE A 536 1.53 10.01 -23.30
N PRO A 537 2.11 9.06 -24.07
CA PRO A 537 2.10 7.64 -23.71
C PRO A 537 2.75 7.36 -22.35
N ALA A 538 2.13 6.56 -21.49
CA ALA A 538 2.65 6.29 -20.15
C ALA A 538 3.99 5.52 -20.11
N CYS A 539 4.39 4.96 -21.25
CA CYS A 539 5.63 4.21 -21.46
C CYS A 539 6.83 5.07 -21.93
N LEU A 540 6.69 6.41 -22.04
CA LEU A 540 7.80 7.29 -22.40
C LEU A 540 8.85 7.42 -21.28
N ARG A 541 10.13 7.55 -21.66
CA ARG A 541 11.23 7.89 -20.75
C ARG A 541 11.16 9.34 -20.29
N GLU A 542 11.84 9.67 -19.19
CA GLU A 542 12.04 11.04 -18.74
C GLU A 542 12.75 11.90 -19.80
N HIS A 543 13.72 11.31 -20.53
CA HIS A 543 14.36 12.00 -21.64
C HIS A 543 13.35 12.34 -22.76
N ASP A 544 12.50 11.40 -23.16
CA ASP A 544 11.47 11.57 -24.20
C ASP A 544 10.45 12.67 -23.91
N VAL A 545 10.03 12.79 -22.64
CA VAL A 545 9.03 13.76 -22.19
C VAL A 545 9.67 15.11 -21.92
N PHE A 546 10.71 15.13 -21.09
CA PHE A 546 11.30 16.38 -20.63
C PHE A 546 12.37 16.94 -21.57
N GLY A 547 12.73 16.24 -22.66
CA GLY A 547 13.50 16.80 -23.78
C GLY A 547 12.66 17.49 -24.85
N ASN A 548 11.32 17.52 -24.72
CA ASN A 548 10.41 18.05 -25.71
C ASN A 548 9.52 19.19 -25.14
N PRO A 549 9.68 20.46 -25.58
CA PRO A 549 8.91 21.58 -25.05
C PRO A 549 7.39 21.43 -25.14
N SER A 550 6.87 20.81 -26.21
CA SER A 550 5.43 20.59 -26.36
C SER A 550 4.90 19.58 -25.33
N ARG A 551 5.62 18.47 -25.09
CA ARG A 551 5.25 17.51 -24.04
C ARG A 551 5.31 18.14 -22.65
N VAL A 552 6.35 18.91 -22.33
CA VAL A 552 6.46 19.64 -21.05
C VAL A 552 5.31 20.64 -20.88
N ALA A 553 5.01 21.45 -21.90
CA ALA A 553 3.91 22.42 -21.86
C ALA A 553 2.55 21.73 -21.72
N ARG A 554 2.29 20.65 -22.49
CA ARG A 554 1.06 19.85 -22.39
C ARG A 554 0.89 19.24 -21.00
N LEU A 555 1.96 18.70 -20.41
CA LEU A 555 1.94 18.15 -19.04
C LEU A 555 1.60 19.21 -17.99
N CYS A 556 2.21 20.40 -18.09
CA CYS A 556 1.96 21.49 -17.13
C CYS A 556 0.53 22.03 -17.22
N LEU A 557 0.02 22.25 -18.45
CA LEU A 557 -1.36 22.68 -18.69
C LEU A 557 -2.38 21.59 -18.31
N ALA A 558 -2.04 20.31 -18.50
CA ALA A 558 -2.84 19.19 -18.02
C ALA A 558 -2.95 19.19 -16.50
N PHE A 559 -1.84 19.42 -15.78
CA PHE A 559 -1.86 19.45 -14.32
C PHE A 559 -2.63 20.65 -13.75
N TRP A 560 -2.47 21.85 -14.33
CA TRP A 560 -3.33 23.00 -13.99
C TRP A 560 -4.81 22.69 -14.24
N THR A 561 -5.14 22.10 -15.40
CA THR A 561 -6.53 21.75 -15.73
C THR A 561 -7.08 20.66 -14.81
N TYR A 562 -6.26 19.69 -14.40
CA TYR A 562 -6.62 18.63 -13.47
C TYR A 562 -7.01 19.18 -12.10
N ALA A 563 -6.22 20.14 -11.60
CA ALA A 563 -6.41 20.85 -10.34
C ALA A 563 -7.58 21.86 -10.37
N HIS A 564 -7.70 22.64 -11.45
CA HIS A 564 -8.85 23.51 -11.71
C HIS A 564 -10.16 22.71 -11.74
N THR A 565 -10.17 21.58 -12.46
CA THR A 565 -11.31 20.66 -12.51
C THR A 565 -11.66 20.15 -11.12
N GLY A 566 -10.66 19.93 -10.27
CA GLY A 566 -10.81 19.69 -8.84
C GLY A 566 -11.62 20.80 -8.15
N GLU A 567 -11.13 22.05 -8.12
CA GLU A 567 -11.77 23.16 -7.41
C GLU A 567 -13.21 23.42 -7.89
N LYS A 568 -13.47 23.27 -9.20
CA LYS A 568 -14.80 23.53 -9.77
C LYS A 568 -15.80 22.39 -9.57
N LYS A 569 -15.37 21.12 -9.57
CA LYS A 569 -16.29 19.96 -9.58
C LYS A 569 -16.32 19.17 -8.27
N LEU A 570 -15.23 19.11 -7.50
CA LEU A 570 -15.20 18.39 -6.23
C LEU A 570 -16.29 18.88 -5.25
N PRO A 571 -16.58 20.18 -5.09
CA PRO A 571 -17.68 20.61 -4.22
C PRO A 571 -19.05 20.05 -4.61
N ALA A 572 -19.31 19.84 -5.91
CA ALA A 572 -20.56 19.27 -6.41
C ALA A 572 -20.63 17.74 -6.23
N LEU A 573 -19.48 17.05 -6.26
CA LEU A 573 -19.34 15.61 -5.99
C LEU A 573 -19.43 15.28 -4.50
N ILE A 574 -18.83 16.11 -3.64
CA ILE A 574 -18.68 15.88 -2.20
C ILE A 574 -19.96 16.25 -1.43
N LYS A 575 -20.65 17.32 -1.85
CA LYS A 575 -21.83 17.84 -1.13
C LYS A 575 -23.00 16.84 -1.02
N PRO A 576 -23.33 16.00 -2.02
CA PRO A 576 -24.32 14.92 -1.87
C PRO A 576 -23.98 13.89 -0.79
N ALA A 577 -22.69 13.66 -0.52
CA ALA A 577 -22.18 12.73 0.49
C ALA A 577 -22.10 13.32 1.91
N TRP A 578 -22.38 14.62 2.07
CA TRP A 578 -22.17 15.37 3.30
C TRP A 578 -23.42 15.38 4.19
N HIS A 579 -23.35 14.68 5.32
CA HIS A 579 -24.47 14.41 6.21
C HIS A 579 -24.16 14.89 7.63
N ASP A 580 -24.46 16.16 7.89
CA ASP A 580 -24.21 16.90 9.14
C ASP A 580 -22.76 16.76 9.67
N GLY A 581 -21.79 17.07 8.81
CA GLY A 581 -20.35 17.02 9.12
C GLY A 581 -19.64 15.72 8.75
N LEU A 582 -20.39 14.64 8.46
CA LEU A 582 -19.80 13.37 8.05
C LEU A 582 -19.85 13.20 6.54
N LEU A 583 -18.75 12.71 5.93
CA LEU A 583 -18.79 12.12 4.60
C LEU A 583 -19.16 10.64 4.73
N ALA A 584 -20.30 10.26 4.16
CA ALA A 584 -20.77 8.88 4.08
C ALA A 584 -21.40 8.56 2.70
N PRO A 585 -20.60 8.58 1.61
CA PRO A 585 -21.05 8.36 0.26
C PRO A 585 -21.49 6.90 0.02
N ASP A 586 -22.62 6.76 -0.68
CA ASP A 586 -23.11 5.49 -1.22
C ASP A 586 -22.26 4.99 -2.41
N GLU A 587 -22.62 3.82 -2.94
CA GLU A 587 -21.89 3.17 -4.03
C GLU A 587 -22.01 3.91 -5.38
N GLU A 588 -23.14 4.57 -5.66
CA GLU A 588 -23.31 5.37 -6.88
C GLU A 588 -22.49 6.66 -6.80
N GLN A 589 -22.48 7.32 -5.65
CA GLN A 589 -21.66 8.50 -5.39
C GLN A 589 -20.16 8.17 -5.53
N ARG A 590 -19.70 7.03 -5.00
CA ARG A 590 -18.32 6.53 -5.21
C ARG A 590 -18.02 6.30 -6.69
N LYS A 591 -18.87 5.53 -7.39
CA LYS A 591 -18.75 5.28 -8.85
C LYS A 591 -18.79 6.55 -9.69
N SER A 592 -19.46 7.60 -9.22
CA SER A 592 -19.53 8.89 -9.92
C SER A 592 -18.18 9.61 -10.01
N TYR A 593 -17.22 9.36 -9.11
CA TYR A 593 -15.88 9.97 -9.22
C TYR A 593 -15.10 9.44 -10.43
N PRO A 594 -14.84 8.12 -10.59
CA PRO A 594 -14.27 7.60 -11.83
C PRO A 594 -15.09 8.00 -13.06
N GLY A 595 -16.43 7.95 -12.97
CA GLY A 595 -17.32 8.31 -14.08
C GLY A 595 -17.21 9.76 -14.58
N SER A 596 -16.98 10.74 -13.69
CA SER A 596 -17.08 12.17 -14.00
C SER A 596 -15.79 12.99 -13.89
N MET A 597 -14.77 12.45 -13.18
CA MET A 597 -13.53 13.16 -12.85
C MET A 597 -12.27 12.51 -13.43
N LEU A 598 -12.31 11.22 -13.77
CA LEU A 598 -11.19 10.49 -14.38
C LEU A 598 -11.42 10.26 -15.89
N LEU A 599 -10.35 10.13 -16.66
CA LEU A 599 -10.32 9.88 -18.10
C LEU A 599 -9.99 8.42 -18.40
N LEU A 600 -8.91 7.86 -17.84
CA LEU A 600 -8.42 6.50 -18.09
C LEU A 600 -8.35 5.60 -16.86
N PHE A 601 -7.96 6.12 -15.70
CA PHE A 601 -7.63 5.25 -14.56
C PHE A 601 -8.88 4.46 -14.10
N GLY A 602 -8.75 3.13 -14.00
CA GLY A 602 -9.87 2.25 -13.65
C GLY A 602 -10.88 1.99 -14.77
N LYS A 603 -10.51 2.22 -16.04
CA LYS A 603 -11.40 2.06 -17.20
C LYS A 603 -10.73 1.27 -18.33
N PRO A 604 -11.10 0.00 -18.57
CA PRO A 604 -10.55 -0.80 -19.66
C PRO A 604 -11.11 -0.40 -21.02
N LEU A 605 -12.27 0.25 -21.05
CA LEU A 605 -12.88 0.86 -22.24
C LEU A 605 -13.22 2.32 -21.96
N VAL A 606 -12.80 3.22 -22.85
CA VAL A 606 -13.04 4.66 -22.71
C VAL A 606 -13.64 5.25 -24.00
N ALA A 607 -14.68 6.06 -23.84
CA ALA A 607 -15.39 6.74 -24.94
C ALA A 607 -14.71 8.08 -25.29
N LEU A 608 -13.83 8.09 -26.27
CA LEU A 608 -13.02 9.25 -26.68
C LEU A 608 -13.69 10.10 -27.77
N PRO A 609 -13.35 11.39 -27.89
CA PRO A 609 -13.66 12.21 -29.07
C PRO A 609 -13.13 11.57 -30.37
N ALA A 610 -13.81 11.83 -31.49
CA ALA A 610 -13.50 11.21 -32.77
C ALA A 610 -12.05 11.44 -33.25
N ARG A 611 -11.52 12.66 -33.04
CA ARG A 611 -10.12 13.04 -33.35
C ARG A 611 -9.13 12.25 -32.50
N LEU A 612 -9.26 12.29 -31.17
CA LEU A 612 -8.37 11.54 -30.28
C LEU A 612 -8.37 10.04 -30.60
N ALA A 613 -9.54 9.45 -30.84
CA ALA A 613 -9.63 8.05 -31.23
C ALA A 613 -8.98 7.75 -32.59
N HIS A 614 -9.04 8.68 -33.55
CA HIS A 614 -8.30 8.56 -34.81
C HIS A 614 -6.79 8.57 -34.57
N LEU A 615 -6.29 9.55 -33.81
CA LEU A 615 -4.87 9.70 -33.49
C LEU A 615 -4.31 8.51 -32.69
N VAL A 616 -5.06 7.96 -31.74
CA VAL A 616 -4.68 6.74 -31.00
C VAL A 616 -4.57 5.53 -31.92
N LEU A 617 -5.55 5.32 -32.81
CA LEU A 617 -5.53 4.22 -33.77
C LEU A 617 -4.39 4.36 -34.78
N GLU A 618 -4.11 5.58 -35.25
CA GLU A 618 -2.99 5.86 -36.14
C GLU A 618 -1.64 5.66 -35.45
N HIS A 619 -1.46 6.14 -34.22
CA HIS A 619 -0.23 5.92 -33.45
C HIS A 619 0.00 4.40 -33.23
N ARG A 620 -1.05 3.63 -32.89
CA ARG A 620 -0.96 2.16 -32.80
C ARG A 620 -0.54 1.54 -34.14
N ALA A 621 -1.14 1.95 -35.26
CA ALA A 621 -0.81 1.46 -36.60
C ALA A 621 0.61 1.85 -37.07
N ALA A 622 1.11 3.02 -36.67
CA ALA A 622 2.48 3.45 -36.93
C ALA A 622 3.48 2.62 -36.11
N VAL A 623 3.23 2.36 -34.83
CA VAL A 623 4.05 1.43 -34.01
C VAL A 623 4.08 0.03 -34.64
N GLU A 624 2.93 -0.51 -35.06
CA GLU A 624 2.84 -1.78 -35.79
C GLU A 624 3.72 -1.77 -37.05
N LYS A 625 3.56 -0.76 -37.93
CA LYS A 625 4.35 -0.58 -39.17
C LYS A 625 5.85 -0.57 -38.89
N TYR A 626 6.35 0.26 -37.98
CA TYR A 626 7.78 0.35 -37.68
C TYR A 626 8.32 -0.94 -37.03
N THR A 627 7.48 -1.66 -36.29
CA THR A 627 7.83 -2.97 -35.71
C THR A 627 7.99 -4.04 -36.80
N GLN A 628 7.05 -4.13 -37.75
CA GLN A 628 7.14 -5.08 -38.87
C GLN A 628 8.35 -4.79 -39.78
N LEU A 629 8.66 -3.50 -40.03
CA LEU A 629 9.86 -3.08 -40.76
C LEU A 629 11.14 -3.52 -40.04
N ALA A 630 11.28 -3.18 -38.76
CA ALA A 630 12.46 -3.53 -37.97
C ALA A 630 12.67 -5.04 -37.79
N LEU A 631 11.59 -5.83 -37.68
CA LEU A 631 11.64 -7.29 -37.70
C LEU A 631 12.07 -7.85 -39.07
N THR A 632 11.66 -7.21 -40.18
CA THR A 632 12.02 -7.62 -41.54
C THR A 632 13.48 -7.28 -41.88
N CYS A 633 13.97 -6.13 -41.44
CA CYS A 633 15.34 -5.68 -41.65
C CYS A 633 16.34 -6.23 -40.63
N ASN A 634 15.87 -6.79 -39.50
CA ASN A 634 16.68 -7.14 -38.32
C ASN A 634 17.46 -5.93 -37.76
N GLU A 635 16.80 -4.77 -37.72
CA GLU A 635 17.35 -3.50 -37.23
C GLU A 635 16.56 -2.98 -36.02
N LEU A 636 17.03 -1.89 -35.41
CA LEU A 636 16.27 -1.17 -34.38
C LEU A 636 15.68 0.12 -34.96
N TRP A 637 14.43 0.41 -34.64
CA TRP A 637 13.81 1.70 -34.97
C TRP A 637 13.88 2.67 -33.78
N TYR A 638 14.12 3.94 -34.08
CA TYR A 638 14.24 5.03 -33.11
C TYR A 638 13.05 5.98 -33.27
N ARG A 639 12.53 6.48 -32.16
CA ARG A 639 11.37 7.40 -32.12
C ARG A 639 11.78 8.86 -32.31
N GLU A 640 13.08 9.16 -32.17
CA GLU A 640 13.66 10.49 -32.43
C GLU A 640 14.24 10.64 -33.85
N ASP A 641 14.30 9.57 -34.64
CA ASP A 641 14.67 9.65 -36.06
C ASP A 641 13.65 10.51 -36.81
N HIS A 642 14.14 11.47 -37.58
CA HIS A 642 13.34 12.37 -38.41
C HIS A 642 12.52 11.63 -39.50
N GLN A 643 12.85 10.36 -39.79
CA GLN A 643 12.06 9.49 -40.66
C GLN A 643 10.89 8.77 -39.95
N THR A 644 10.87 8.79 -38.61
CA THR A 644 9.84 8.12 -37.80
C THR A 644 8.70 9.10 -37.48
N GLU A 645 7.77 9.23 -38.42
CA GLU A 645 6.50 9.96 -38.18
C GLU A 645 5.62 9.21 -37.16
N LEU A 646 5.86 9.43 -35.87
CA LEU A 646 5.08 8.88 -34.76
C LEU A 646 4.55 10.00 -33.84
N PRO A 647 3.47 10.70 -34.25
CA PRO A 647 2.90 11.82 -33.49
C PRO A 647 2.20 11.37 -32.20
N ASP A 648 2.21 12.24 -31.19
CA ASP A 648 1.52 12.06 -29.92
C ASP A 648 0.00 12.16 -30.10
N PRO A 649 -0.80 11.20 -29.56
CA PRO A 649 -2.25 11.24 -29.64
C PRO A 649 -2.83 12.21 -28.62
N PHE A 650 -2.97 13.47 -29.03
CA PHE A 650 -3.36 14.59 -28.17
C PHE A 650 -4.72 15.20 -28.56
N GLU A 651 -5.42 15.74 -27.57
CA GLU A 651 -6.72 16.39 -27.75
C GLU A 651 -6.82 17.65 -26.87
N PRO A 652 -6.65 18.86 -27.44
CA PRO A 652 -6.58 20.11 -26.70
C PRO A 652 -7.78 20.39 -25.79
N ALA A 653 -8.95 19.83 -26.10
CA ALA A 653 -10.16 20.03 -25.29
C ALA A 653 -10.00 19.52 -23.84
N TYR A 654 -9.11 18.55 -23.57
CA TYR A 654 -8.82 18.08 -22.21
C TYR A 654 -7.96 19.05 -21.38
N ILE A 655 -7.23 19.97 -22.01
CA ILE A 655 -6.45 21.02 -21.34
C ILE A 655 -6.98 22.44 -21.60
N ARG A 656 -8.16 22.53 -22.24
CA ARG A 656 -8.81 23.78 -22.65
C ARG A 656 -8.88 24.85 -21.54
N PRO A 657 -9.28 24.54 -20.29
CA PRO A 657 -9.30 25.54 -19.21
C PRO A 657 -7.95 26.21 -18.93
N ALA A 658 -6.83 25.53 -19.14
CA ALA A 658 -5.49 26.12 -19.00
C ALA A 658 -5.05 26.91 -20.24
N LEU A 659 -5.49 26.53 -21.44
CA LEU A 659 -5.26 27.30 -22.67
C LEU A 659 -6.12 28.58 -22.70
N GLU A 660 -7.33 28.56 -22.13
CA GLU A 660 -8.21 29.72 -21.97
C GLU A 660 -7.86 30.58 -20.73
N PHE A 661 -6.86 30.20 -19.93
CA PHE A 661 -6.43 30.95 -18.76
C PHE A 661 -5.50 32.11 -19.15
N SER A 662 -5.89 33.34 -18.79
CA SER A 662 -5.15 34.56 -19.16
C SER A 662 -3.85 34.80 -18.37
N GLY A 663 -3.56 34.02 -17.33
CA GLY A 663 -2.40 34.27 -16.47
C GLY A 663 -1.05 33.81 -17.03
N VAL A 664 -1.01 32.69 -17.78
CA VAL A 664 0.21 32.17 -18.41
C VAL A 664 -0.13 31.42 -19.70
N GLN A 665 0.50 31.77 -20.82
CA GLN A 665 0.15 31.24 -22.15
C GLN A 665 1.25 30.36 -22.75
N LEU A 666 1.05 29.03 -22.66
CA LEU A 666 2.00 28.02 -23.18
C LEU A 666 1.59 27.44 -24.54
N GLY A 667 0.49 27.91 -25.15
CA GLY A 667 -0.03 27.38 -26.42
C GLY A 667 1.00 27.37 -27.56
N HIS A 668 1.85 28.40 -27.63
CA HIS A 668 2.93 28.48 -28.61
C HIS A 668 4.00 27.36 -28.46
N LEU A 669 4.25 26.87 -27.23
CA LEU A 669 5.12 25.71 -26.99
C LEU A 669 4.41 24.39 -27.32
N VAL A 670 3.10 24.29 -27.05
CA VAL A 670 2.30 23.10 -27.38
C VAL A 670 2.21 22.89 -28.89
N PHE A 671 1.77 23.91 -29.62
CA PHE A 671 1.40 23.83 -31.04
C PHE A 671 2.49 24.29 -32.00
N GLY A 672 3.53 24.97 -31.49
CA GLY A 672 4.52 25.67 -32.30
C GLY A 672 4.04 27.07 -32.72
N ASN A 673 4.97 28.02 -32.79
CA ASN A 673 4.68 29.44 -33.01
C ASN A 673 3.78 29.71 -34.24
N GLN A 674 4.01 29.02 -35.36
CA GLN A 674 3.25 29.23 -36.60
C GLN A 674 1.77 28.83 -36.47
N LEU A 675 1.49 27.63 -35.94
CA LEU A 675 0.12 27.15 -35.74
C LEU A 675 -0.57 28.00 -34.67
N TRP A 676 0.11 28.29 -33.55
CA TRP A 676 -0.47 29.12 -32.50
C TRP A 676 -0.84 30.53 -32.98
N ALA A 677 0.04 31.20 -33.71
CA ALA A 677 -0.25 32.53 -34.28
C ALA A 677 -1.43 32.51 -35.28
N SER A 678 -1.64 31.40 -36.00
CA SER A 678 -2.79 31.25 -36.90
C SER A 678 -4.12 31.01 -36.16
N LEU A 679 -4.07 30.42 -34.96
CA LEU A 679 -5.21 30.21 -34.06
C LEU A 679 -5.54 31.47 -33.26
N GLU A 680 -4.52 32.22 -32.85
CA GLU A 680 -4.66 33.49 -32.12
C GLU A 680 -5.43 34.53 -32.94
N GLN A 681 -5.24 34.57 -34.27
CA GLN A 681 -6.03 35.42 -35.18
C GLN A 681 -7.53 35.09 -35.24
N GLN A 682 -7.95 33.91 -34.76
CA GLN A 682 -9.35 33.48 -34.75
C GLN A 682 -10.05 33.69 -33.39
N ALA A 683 -9.29 34.04 -32.34
CA ALA A 683 -9.74 33.93 -30.96
C ALA A 683 -9.53 35.22 -30.16
N TRP A 684 -10.38 35.43 -29.15
CA TRP A 684 -10.48 36.68 -28.40
C TRP A 684 -9.43 36.77 -27.28
N PHE A 685 -8.21 36.27 -27.51
CA PHE A 685 -7.14 36.26 -26.52
C PHE A 685 -6.67 37.69 -26.23
N VAL A 686 -6.65 38.05 -24.95
CA VAL A 686 -6.29 39.40 -24.51
C VAL A 686 -4.79 39.58 -24.62
N SER A 687 -4.34 40.30 -25.64
CA SER A 687 -2.93 40.64 -25.86
C SER A 687 -2.37 41.47 -24.71
N SER A 688 -1.59 40.83 -23.84
CA SER A 688 -0.68 41.50 -22.90
C SER A 688 0.31 40.49 -22.28
N PHE A 689 1.56 40.94 -22.08
CA PHE A 689 2.64 40.21 -21.41
C PHE A 689 2.92 38.78 -21.87
N ILE A 690 3.71 38.67 -22.95
CA ILE A 690 4.70 37.58 -23.06
C ILE A 690 5.76 37.83 -21.97
N LEU A 691 5.47 37.39 -20.75
CA LEU A 691 6.51 37.04 -19.81
C LEU A 691 7.18 35.77 -20.34
N ASN A 692 8.50 35.79 -20.49
CA ASN A 692 9.25 34.74 -21.17
C ASN A 692 9.31 33.43 -20.34
N VAL A 693 8.22 32.65 -20.36
CA VAL A 693 8.31 31.20 -20.06
C VAL A 693 9.20 30.50 -21.09
N GLN A 694 9.39 31.13 -22.25
CA GLN A 694 10.48 30.83 -23.18
C GLN A 694 11.84 30.82 -22.44
N ASP A 695 12.25 31.89 -21.75
CA ASP A 695 13.54 31.92 -21.03
C ASP A 695 13.61 30.93 -19.85
N LEU A 696 12.46 30.48 -19.32
CA LEU A 696 12.39 29.40 -18.33
C LEU A 696 12.62 28.01 -18.95
N ILE A 697 11.90 27.67 -20.03
CA ILE A 697 11.87 26.32 -20.62
C ILE A 697 12.94 26.13 -21.71
N ILE A 698 13.44 27.21 -22.33
CA ILE A 698 14.55 27.17 -23.27
C ILE A 698 15.85 26.92 -22.49
N ILE A 699 16.24 25.66 -22.47
CA ILE A 699 17.66 25.29 -22.52
C ILE A 699 18.11 25.49 -23.97
N GLU A 700 19.30 26.04 -24.17
CA GLU A 700 19.76 26.59 -25.46
C GLU A 700 19.55 25.60 -26.63
N GLY A 701 18.75 26.03 -27.61
CA GLY A 701 18.43 25.27 -28.83
C GLY A 701 17.03 24.62 -28.90
N TRP A 702 16.29 24.49 -27.79
CA TRP A 702 15.08 23.66 -27.76
C TRP A 702 13.86 24.15 -28.55
N LEU A 703 13.80 25.43 -28.97
CA LEU A 703 12.69 25.94 -29.80
C LEU A 703 12.57 25.28 -31.18
N VAL A 704 13.61 24.58 -31.65
CA VAL A 704 13.63 23.92 -32.96
C VAL A 704 13.10 22.48 -32.89
N THR A 705 12.92 21.92 -31.68
CA THR A 705 12.43 20.55 -31.49
C THR A 705 10.98 20.40 -31.99
N PRO A 706 10.66 19.39 -32.83
CA PRO A 706 9.29 19.14 -33.27
C PRO A 706 8.32 18.96 -32.11
N THR A 707 7.09 19.47 -32.24
CA THR A 707 6.05 19.38 -31.20
C THR A 707 5.53 17.95 -30.95
N CYS A 708 5.92 17.01 -31.81
CA CYS A 708 5.32 15.69 -31.96
C CYS A 708 3.80 15.73 -32.24
N LEU A 709 3.25 16.85 -32.75
CA LEU A 709 1.82 16.99 -33.07
C LEU A 709 1.60 17.13 -34.58
N LYS A 710 0.54 16.49 -35.10
CA LYS A 710 0.03 16.73 -36.46
C LYS A 710 -0.66 18.09 -36.54
N ALA A 711 0.04 19.13 -36.99
CA ALA A 711 -0.48 20.51 -37.00
C ALA A 711 -1.85 20.67 -37.71
N ALA A 712 -2.07 19.95 -38.81
CA ALA A 712 -3.33 20.00 -39.59
C ALA A 712 -4.57 19.55 -38.81
N GLU A 713 -4.43 18.65 -37.83
CA GLU A 713 -5.53 18.10 -37.03
C GLU A 713 -6.16 19.14 -36.07
N TYR A 714 -5.53 20.31 -35.94
CA TYR A 714 -5.92 21.37 -35.01
C TYR A 714 -6.19 22.72 -35.70
N SER A 715 -5.90 22.87 -37.00
CA SER A 715 -5.95 24.17 -37.69
C SER A 715 -7.36 24.66 -38.03
N GLU A 716 -8.31 23.75 -38.26
CA GLU A 716 -9.72 24.12 -38.53
C GLU A 716 -10.55 24.27 -37.24
N ASN A 717 -10.24 23.48 -36.21
CA ASN A 717 -10.87 23.57 -34.90
C ASN A 717 -9.93 23.06 -33.80
N LEU A 718 -9.53 23.96 -32.90
CA LEU A 718 -8.66 23.60 -31.78
C LEU A 718 -9.35 22.65 -30.78
N PHE A 719 -10.64 22.83 -30.51
CA PHE A 719 -11.35 22.16 -29.40
C PHE A 719 -12.51 21.27 -29.88
N SER A 720 -12.40 19.96 -29.66
CA SER A 720 -13.56 19.08 -29.77
C SER A 720 -14.59 19.39 -28.67
N ASP A 721 -15.88 19.26 -28.96
CA ASP A 721 -16.93 19.40 -27.95
C ASP A 721 -17.02 18.12 -27.10
N LEU A 722 -16.41 18.17 -25.91
CA LEU A 722 -16.45 17.08 -24.94
C LEU A 722 -17.84 16.84 -24.34
N THR A 723 -18.84 17.70 -24.54
CA THR A 723 -20.21 17.45 -24.08
C THR A 723 -20.97 16.50 -25.02
N VAL A 724 -20.62 16.49 -26.32
CA VAL A 724 -21.25 15.63 -27.31
C VAL A 724 -20.87 14.17 -27.08
N ARG A 725 -21.88 13.31 -26.98
CA ARG A 725 -21.73 11.84 -26.87
C ARG A 725 -21.81 11.13 -28.23
N GLN A 726 -22.50 11.72 -29.20
CA GLN A 726 -22.60 11.19 -30.55
C GLN A 726 -21.23 11.26 -31.25
N GLY A 727 -20.87 10.25 -32.05
CA GLY A 727 -19.58 10.20 -32.74
C GLY A 727 -18.36 9.89 -31.86
N ARG A 728 -18.52 9.75 -30.53
CA ARG A 728 -17.45 9.19 -29.68
C ARG A 728 -17.16 7.74 -30.06
N LYS A 729 -15.88 7.35 -30.01
CA LYS A 729 -15.43 5.97 -30.25
C LYS A 729 -14.94 5.36 -28.93
N TYR A 730 -15.30 4.12 -28.68
CA TYR A 730 -14.76 3.35 -27.57
C TYR A 730 -13.44 2.71 -28.01
N LEU A 731 -12.39 2.84 -27.21
CA LEU A 731 -11.11 2.16 -27.39
C LEU A 731 -10.68 1.49 -26.08
N ASP A 732 -9.92 0.40 -26.22
CA ASP A 732 -9.32 -0.34 -25.12
C ASP A 732 -8.20 0.46 -24.46
N VAL A 733 -8.04 0.30 -23.15
CA VAL A 733 -6.97 0.88 -22.35
C VAL A 733 -6.04 -0.23 -21.88
N TYR A 734 -4.74 0.03 -21.91
CA TYR A 734 -3.72 -0.88 -21.42
C TYR A 734 -3.43 -0.60 -19.95
N ALA A 735 -3.33 -1.65 -19.15
CA ALA A 735 -2.72 -1.61 -17.84
C ALA A 735 -1.23 -1.98 -17.98
N ILE A 736 -0.37 -1.19 -17.34
CA ILE A 736 1.08 -1.36 -17.35
C ILE A 736 1.54 -1.53 -15.91
N GLU A 737 1.86 -2.76 -15.55
CA GLU A 737 2.46 -3.08 -14.25
C GLU A 737 3.90 -2.57 -14.23
N THR A 738 4.33 -1.99 -13.11
CA THR A 738 5.69 -1.49 -12.91
C THR A 738 6.38 -2.20 -11.73
N PRO A 739 7.72 -2.13 -11.58
CA PRO A 739 8.43 -2.76 -10.45
C PRO A 739 8.09 -2.20 -9.07
N LYS A 740 7.56 -0.98 -9.03
CA LYS A 740 6.95 -0.39 -7.83
C LYS A 740 5.46 -0.72 -7.88
N PRO A 741 4.75 -0.90 -6.75
CA PRO A 741 3.35 -1.31 -6.72
C PRO A 741 2.39 -0.18 -7.17
N VAL A 742 2.51 0.22 -8.42
CA VAL A 742 1.71 1.23 -9.13
C VAL A 742 1.51 0.75 -10.56
N GLU A 743 0.23 0.61 -10.90
CA GLU A 743 -0.28 0.35 -12.24
C GLU A 743 -0.46 1.68 -12.98
N LEU A 744 0.05 1.77 -14.21
CA LEU A 744 -0.13 2.92 -15.10
C LEU A 744 -1.13 2.56 -16.19
N TRP A 745 -2.09 3.44 -16.47
CA TRP A 745 -3.09 3.19 -17.52
C TRP A 745 -2.80 4.05 -18.74
N SER A 746 -2.97 3.51 -19.95
CA SER A 746 -2.55 4.19 -21.18
C SER A 746 -3.40 3.81 -22.39
N LEU A 747 -3.65 4.79 -23.27
CA LEU A 747 -4.24 4.56 -24.60
C LEU A 747 -3.26 3.90 -25.58
N ILE A 748 -1.96 3.90 -25.26
CA ILE A 748 -0.87 3.32 -26.05
C ILE A 748 -0.10 2.33 -25.18
N GLY A 749 0.08 1.09 -25.64
CA GLY A 749 0.79 0.05 -24.90
C GLY A 749 2.30 0.30 -24.77
N ILE A 750 3.02 -0.61 -24.10
CA ILE A 750 4.49 -0.55 -24.05
C ILE A 750 5.04 -0.82 -25.44
N TYR A 751 5.86 0.08 -25.99
CA TYR A 751 6.59 -0.15 -27.25
C TYR A 751 7.32 -1.51 -27.25
N PRO A 752 7.42 -2.19 -28.40
CA PRO A 752 7.93 -3.55 -28.45
C PRO A 752 9.43 -3.65 -28.16
N ALA A 753 9.98 -4.86 -28.21
CA ALA A 753 11.36 -5.04 -28.66
C ALA A 753 11.53 -4.43 -30.08
N CYS A 754 12.74 -4.44 -30.65
CA CYS A 754 13.11 -3.71 -31.89
C CYS A 754 12.97 -2.17 -31.86
N CYS A 755 12.09 -1.57 -31.04
CA CYS A 755 12.20 -0.15 -30.67
C CYS A 755 13.46 0.05 -29.80
N ALA A 756 14.35 0.95 -30.18
CA ALA A 756 15.52 1.32 -29.37
C ALA A 756 15.13 2.16 -28.15
N ASP A 757 14.07 2.98 -28.28
CA ASP A 757 13.60 3.91 -27.25
C ASP A 757 12.61 3.31 -26.24
N ARG A 758 12.56 1.98 -26.17
CA ARG A 758 11.82 1.24 -25.15
C ARG A 758 12.48 1.37 -23.77
N PHE A 759 11.69 1.32 -22.71
CA PHE A 759 12.21 0.98 -21.39
C PHE A 759 12.58 -0.53 -21.33
N ASP A 760 13.38 -0.92 -20.34
CA ASP A 760 13.72 -2.32 -20.04
C ASP A 760 12.45 -3.16 -19.76
N ARG A 761 12.00 -3.88 -20.78
CA ARG A 761 10.82 -4.76 -20.76
C ARG A 761 10.92 -5.93 -19.78
N SER A 762 12.11 -6.29 -19.27
CA SER A 762 12.24 -7.39 -18.29
C SER A 762 11.53 -7.11 -16.96
N ARG A 763 11.11 -5.85 -16.75
CA ARG A 763 10.60 -5.32 -15.48
C ARG A 763 9.13 -4.89 -15.51
N TYR A 764 8.41 -5.06 -16.62
CA TYR A 764 7.07 -4.49 -16.82
C TYR A 764 6.14 -5.46 -17.55
N THR A 765 5.01 -5.79 -16.93
CA THR A 765 3.92 -6.52 -17.58
C THR A 765 3.04 -5.53 -18.36
N LEU A 766 2.66 -5.91 -19.59
CA LEU A 766 1.61 -5.24 -20.35
C LEU A 766 0.40 -6.16 -20.39
N THR A 767 -0.71 -5.71 -19.81
CA THR A 767 -2.01 -6.35 -19.93
C THR A 767 -2.98 -5.43 -20.68
N LEU A 768 -3.92 -6.03 -21.43
CA LEU A 768 -5.17 -5.32 -21.69
C LEU A 768 -5.89 -5.21 -20.35
N ALA A 769 -6.36 -4.02 -19.99
CA ALA A 769 -7.06 -3.87 -18.72
C ALA A 769 -8.34 -4.72 -18.76
N ASP A 770 -8.54 -5.52 -17.71
CA ASP A 770 -9.64 -6.49 -17.64
C ASP A 770 -11.00 -5.75 -17.55
N PRO A 771 -12.08 -6.17 -18.25
CA PRO A 771 -13.43 -5.71 -17.96
C PRO A 771 -13.80 -5.68 -16.46
N GLU A 772 -13.32 -6.64 -15.66
CA GLU A 772 -13.52 -6.69 -14.20
C GLU A 772 -12.75 -5.59 -13.45
N SER A 773 -11.74 -4.96 -14.04
CA SER A 773 -11.02 -3.82 -13.44
C SER A 773 -11.88 -2.55 -13.29
N VAL A 774 -13.02 -2.45 -13.99
CA VAL A 774 -14.06 -1.45 -13.68
C VAL A 774 -14.64 -1.69 -12.29
N SER A 775 -14.88 -2.96 -11.94
CA SER A 775 -15.31 -3.32 -10.58
C SER A 775 -14.20 -3.01 -9.57
N PHE A 776 -12.93 -3.21 -9.94
CA PHE A 776 -11.79 -2.85 -9.10
C PHE A 776 -11.84 -1.36 -8.70
N ALA A 777 -11.80 -0.43 -9.66
CA ALA A 777 -11.84 1.00 -9.36
C ALA A 777 -13.11 1.50 -8.61
N ALA A 778 -14.19 0.72 -8.65
CA ALA A 778 -15.46 1.01 -7.97
C ALA A 778 -15.69 0.26 -6.64
N GLN A 779 -14.97 -0.83 -6.36
CA GLN A 779 -15.28 -1.79 -5.29
C GLN A 779 -14.04 -2.44 -4.61
N SER A 780 -12.82 -2.34 -5.16
CA SER A 780 -11.65 -3.05 -4.64
C SER A 780 -11.11 -2.49 -3.33
N THR A 781 -11.60 -3.08 -2.24
CA THR A 781 -10.85 -4.19 -1.62
C THR A 781 -11.88 -5.10 -0.95
N GLU A 782 -11.45 -6.20 -0.33
CA GLU A 782 -12.30 -6.94 0.63
C GLU A 782 -12.87 -6.04 1.75
N ASN A 783 -12.27 -4.86 1.98
CA ASN A 783 -12.75 -3.87 2.93
C ASN A 783 -13.81 -2.90 2.36
N GLY A 784 -13.98 -2.82 1.03
CA GLY A 784 -14.93 -1.94 0.33
C GLY A 784 -14.38 -0.54 0.04
N VAL A 785 -13.26 -0.49 -0.69
CA VAL A 785 -12.49 0.70 -1.05
C VAL A 785 -12.78 1.08 -2.52
N ALA A 786 -12.83 2.38 -2.85
CA ALA A 786 -13.20 2.88 -4.18
C ALA A 786 -12.55 4.25 -4.48
N VAL A 787 -11.79 4.34 -5.58
CA VAL A 787 -10.72 5.33 -5.83
C VAL A 787 -11.09 6.80 -5.57
N GLY A 788 -10.24 7.50 -4.81
CA GLY A 788 -10.13 8.95 -4.74
C GLY A 788 -10.82 9.65 -3.56
N PRO A 789 -11.37 10.88 -3.74
CA PRO A 789 -11.75 11.76 -2.63
C PRO A 789 -12.89 11.24 -1.74
N LEU A 790 -13.63 10.23 -2.19
CA LEU A 790 -14.73 9.59 -1.46
C LEU A 790 -14.33 8.26 -0.82
N GLU A 791 -13.13 7.76 -1.09
CA GLU A 791 -12.64 6.40 -0.79
C GLU A 791 -12.76 6.04 0.69
N TYR A 792 -12.08 6.79 1.56
CA TYR A 792 -12.02 6.55 3.01
C TYR A 792 -13.09 7.29 3.81
N SER A 793 -14.18 7.68 3.15
CA SER A 793 -15.35 8.25 3.81
C SER A 793 -16.16 7.12 4.46
N GLY A 794 -16.24 7.10 5.80
CA GLY A 794 -16.83 5.97 6.53
C GLY A 794 -18.35 5.89 6.39
N ASN A 795 -18.90 4.68 6.22
CA ASN A 795 -20.34 4.43 6.11
C ASN A 795 -21.08 4.63 7.46
N GLY A 796 -21.08 5.85 7.98
CA GLY A 796 -21.66 6.22 9.27
C GLY A 796 -23.06 6.80 9.14
N ARG A 797 -24.07 6.05 9.58
CA ARG A 797 -25.41 6.60 9.86
C ARG A 797 -25.76 6.40 11.32
N MET A 798 -26.15 7.47 12.00
CA MET A 798 -26.49 7.47 13.42
C MET A 798 -28.01 7.43 13.59
N PHE A 799 -28.51 6.69 14.59
CA PHE A 799 -29.94 6.57 14.85
C PHE A 799 -30.32 6.72 16.33
N VAL A 800 -31.58 7.13 16.55
CA VAL A 800 -32.17 7.40 17.86
C VAL A 800 -33.28 6.39 18.11
N HIS A 801 -33.16 5.56 19.14
CA HIS A 801 -34.10 4.45 19.42
C HIS A 801 -34.89 4.68 20.72
N GLY A 802 -36.15 5.07 20.60
CA GLY A 802 -37.12 5.15 21.71
C GLY A 802 -37.06 6.43 22.58
N ARG A 803 -37.90 6.47 23.62
CA ARG A 803 -38.13 7.66 24.48
C ARG A 803 -36.94 8.10 25.34
N VAL A 804 -35.81 7.40 25.31
CA VAL A 804 -34.59 7.73 26.06
C VAL A 804 -33.51 8.12 25.07
N ARG A 805 -33.11 9.39 25.05
CA ARG A 805 -32.09 9.94 24.15
C ARG A 805 -30.72 9.29 24.42
N LYS A 806 -30.44 8.19 23.71
CA LYS A 806 -29.12 7.56 23.60
C LYS A 806 -28.90 7.21 22.14
N ALA A 807 -28.18 8.08 21.44
CA ALA A 807 -27.75 7.82 20.08
C ALA A 807 -26.90 6.54 20.00
N LYS A 808 -27.02 5.81 18.89
CA LYS A 808 -26.12 4.70 18.54
C LYS A 808 -25.54 4.90 17.15
N ILE A 809 -24.26 4.58 17.02
CA ILE A 809 -23.56 4.50 15.74
C ILE A 809 -23.59 3.03 15.32
N GLY A 810 -24.22 2.74 14.17
CA GLY A 810 -24.30 1.40 13.60
C GLY A 810 -23.47 1.25 12.33
N ARG A 811 -23.13 0.01 11.97
CA ARG A 811 -22.42 -0.33 10.74
C ARG A 811 -23.31 -0.05 9.54
N GLY A 812 -22.96 0.94 8.71
CA GLY A 812 -23.60 1.19 7.42
C GLY A 812 -23.23 0.13 6.37
N TYR A 813 -23.73 -1.09 6.53
CA TYR A 813 -23.92 -2.05 5.43
C TYR A 813 -25.13 -1.70 4.56
N LEU A 814 -25.83 -0.64 4.93
CA LEU A 814 -27.15 -0.27 4.47
C LEU A 814 -27.06 1.19 4.00
N ASP A 815 -27.30 1.34 2.71
CA ASP A 815 -27.53 2.59 1.96
C ASP A 815 -28.20 3.71 2.80
N PRO A 816 -27.72 4.98 2.73
CA PRO A 816 -28.39 6.12 3.34
C PRO A 816 -29.85 6.35 2.91
N THR A 817 -30.39 5.68 1.89
CA THR A 817 -31.85 5.69 1.61
C THR A 817 -32.69 4.90 2.63
N LEU A 818 -32.09 3.99 3.41
CA LEU A 818 -32.86 2.95 4.11
C LEU A 818 -33.70 3.44 5.31
N THR A 819 -34.79 2.73 5.54
CA THR A 819 -35.89 3.08 6.45
C THR A 819 -35.65 2.63 7.90
N ASP A 820 -36.33 3.30 8.85
CA ASP A 820 -36.21 3.06 10.30
C ASP A 820 -36.46 1.60 10.72
N SER A 821 -37.28 0.86 9.97
CA SER A 821 -37.55 -0.57 10.21
C SER A 821 -36.29 -1.44 10.15
N ASN A 822 -35.41 -1.18 9.18
CA ASN A 822 -34.15 -1.91 9.03
C ASN A 822 -33.13 -1.51 10.10
N VAL A 823 -33.15 -0.23 10.50
CA VAL A 823 -32.37 0.30 11.63
C VAL A 823 -32.77 -0.41 12.94
N GLU A 824 -34.06 -0.59 13.22
CA GLU A 824 -34.54 -1.31 14.40
C GLU A 824 -34.18 -2.82 14.41
N ARG A 825 -33.90 -3.42 13.24
CA ARG A 825 -33.41 -4.80 13.13
C ARG A 825 -31.97 -4.91 13.60
N ILE A 826 -31.08 -4.10 13.05
CA ILE A 826 -29.66 -4.02 13.48
C ILE A 826 -29.57 -3.62 14.96
N ALA A 827 -30.43 -2.70 15.42
CA ALA A 827 -30.49 -2.33 16.82
C ALA A 827 -30.91 -3.49 17.75
N ARG A 828 -31.61 -4.53 17.25
CA ARG A 828 -31.91 -5.77 17.98
C ARG A 828 -30.74 -6.76 17.93
N GLU A 829 -30.14 -6.96 16.77
CA GLU A 829 -28.95 -7.81 16.57
C GLU A 829 -27.82 -7.39 17.53
N LEU A 830 -27.51 -6.08 17.59
CA LEU A 830 -26.51 -5.52 18.51
C LEU A 830 -26.90 -5.62 19.99
N ARG A 831 -28.20 -5.76 20.33
CA ARG A 831 -28.65 -6.04 21.72
C ARG A 831 -28.44 -7.51 22.11
N ALA A 832 -28.44 -8.43 21.14
CA ALA A 832 -28.23 -9.86 21.38
C ALA A 832 -26.74 -10.25 21.53
N HIS A 833 -25.81 -9.32 21.32
CA HIS A 833 -24.36 -9.57 21.44
C HIS A 833 -23.67 -8.78 22.56
N CYS A 834 -24.38 -7.87 23.24
CA CYS A 834 -23.92 -7.28 24.49
C CYS A 834 -24.42 -8.11 25.68
N PRO A 835 -23.55 -8.62 26.57
CA PRO A 835 -24.02 -9.18 27.83
C PRO A 835 -24.74 -8.09 28.65
N PRO A 836 -25.75 -8.45 29.48
CA PRO A 836 -26.34 -7.49 30.40
C PRO A 836 -25.27 -6.96 31.38
N PRO A 837 -25.33 -5.68 31.78
CA PRO A 837 -24.42 -5.18 32.81
C PRO A 837 -24.60 -5.97 34.10
N PRO A 838 -23.52 -6.23 34.87
CA PRO A 838 -23.64 -6.92 36.14
C PRO A 838 -24.60 -6.17 37.08
N PRO A 839 -25.39 -6.88 37.90
CA PRO A 839 -26.31 -6.23 38.83
C PRO A 839 -25.52 -5.34 39.80
N LEU A 840 -25.97 -4.09 39.94
CA LEU A 840 -25.39 -3.14 40.88
C LEU A 840 -25.56 -3.65 42.32
N THR A 841 -24.51 -4.24 42.88
CA THR A 841 -24.46 -4.63 44.29
C THR A 841 -24.46 -3.36 45.15
N SER A 842 -25.58 -3.09 45.81
CA SER A 842 -25.77 -1.91 46.65
C SER A 842 -24.96 -2.01 47.95
N THR A 843 -23.72 -1.53 47.92
CA THR A 843 -22.94 -1.27 49.14
C THR A 843 -23.53 -0.07 49.87
N THR A 844 -24.44 -0.34 50.81
CA THR A 844 -25.01 0.66 51.72
C THR A 844 -23.99 1.03 52.81
N GLU A 845 -23.06 1.93 52.49
CA GLU A 845 -22.29 2.63 53.52
C GLU A 845 -23.11 3.78 54.12
N ASN A 846 -23.03 3.94 55.44
CA ASN A 846 -23.78 4.97 56.16
C ASN A 846 -23.07 6.33 56.10
N GLN A 847 -23.76 7.36 55.60
CA GLN A 847 -23.45 8.76 55.94
C GLN A 847 -24.74 9.52 56.34
N PRO A 848 -24.65 10.45 57.32
CA PRO A 848 -25.82 11.09 57.91
C PRO A 848 -26.43 12.18 57.01
N GLN A 849 -27.76 12.36 57.09
CA GLN A 849 -28.49 13.38 56.33
C GLN A 849 -28.36 14.79 56.95
N PRO A 850 -28.11 15.84 56.14
CA PRO A 850 -28.43 17.22 56.49
C PRO A 850 -29.92 17.53 56.28
N ALA A 851 -30.43 18.60 56.91
CA ALA A 851 -31.85 18.84 57.12
C ALA A 851 -32.69 19.19 55.85
N VAL A 852 -33.96 18.81 55.87
CA VAL A 852 -34.93 18.98 54.77
C VAL A 852 -35.53 20.39 54.74
N ALA A 853 -35.21 21.16 53.69
CA ALA A 853 -35.94 22.39 53.34
C ALA A 853 -37.17 22.08 52.45
N LYS A 854 -38.36 22.48 52.90
CA LYS A 854 -39.63 22.22 52.20
C LYS A 854 -39.75 23.06 50.92
N LYS A 855 -40.12 22.44 49.79
CA LYS A 855 -40.64 23.14 48.59
C LYS A 855 -42.16 22.88 48.41
N PRO A 856 -42.93 23.83 47.85
CA PRO A 856 -44.39 23.76 47.84
C PRO A 856 -44.96 22.79 46.79
N LYS A 857 -46.21 22.37 47.02
CA LYS A 857 -47.01 21.55 46.11
C LYS A 857 -47.22 22.29 44.77
N ARG A 858 -47.15 21.56 43.64
CA ARG A 858 -47.77 21.97 42.37
C ARG A 858 -48.94 21.03 42.07
N THR A 859 -50.11 21.60 41.82
CA THR A 859 -51.35 20.89 41.46
C THR A 859 -51.33 20.42 40.01
N ARG A 860 -52.08 19.33 39.73
CA ARG A 860 -52.48 18.96 38.37
C ARG A 860 -53.65 19.83 37.94
N ILE A 861 -53.66 20.26 36.67
CA ILE A 861 -54.86 20.61 35.90
C ILE A 861 -54.71 19.88 34.55
N SER A 862 -55.82 19.40 33.99
CA SER A 862 -55.86 18.62 32.74
C SER A 862 -55.91 19.49 31.49
N ALA A 863 -55.75 18.87 30.32
CA ALA A 863 -56.20 19.46 29.06
C ALA A 863 -57.74 19.52 29.02
N ASP A 864 -58.28 20.56 28.37
CA ASP A 864 -59.30 20.47 27.31
C ASP A 864 -59.93 21.85 27.01
N LYS A 865 -59.56 22.47 25.88
CA LYS A 865 -60.48 23.25 25.02
C LYS A 865 -59.89 23.59 23.66
N LEU A 866 -60.78 23.88 22.71
CA LEU A 866 -60.55 24.01 21.26
C LEU A 866 -60.58 25.47 20.76
N MET A 867 -59.99 25.67 19.58
CA MET A 867 -60.41 26.59 18.49
C MET A 867 -60.56 28.11 18.75
N ALA A 868 -59.62 28.89 18.20
CA ALA A 868 -59.83 30.08 17.34
C ALA A 868 -58.47 30.38 16.67
N LEU A 869 -58.26 30.45 15.34
CA LEU A 869 -58.89 31.20 14.23
C LEU A 869 -58.64 32.73 14.22
N SER A 870 -57.62 33.10 13.43
CA SER A 870 -57.57 34.17 12.40
C SER A 870 -57.78 35.66 12.75
N GLY A 871 -56.93 36.50 12.14
CA GLY A 871 -57.01 37.97 12.09
C GLY A 871 -56.32 38.68 13.26
N GLN A 872 -55.83 39.93 13.18
CA GLN A 872 -55.69 40.96 12.13
C GLN A 872 -54.66 42.00 12.70
N GLU A 873 -54.01 42.97 12.01
CA GLU A 873 -54.08 43.53 10.64
C GLU A 873 -52.80 44.38 10.34
N ASN A 874 -52.60 44.80 9.07
CA ASN A 874 -51.98 46.08 8.60
C ASN A 874 -50.53 46.52 9.04
N THR A 875 -49.73 47.28 8.26
CA THR A 875 -49.89 47.87 6.91
C THR A 875 -48.52 48.09 6.22
N ALA A 876 -48.50 47.94 4.88
CA ALA A 876 -47.85 48.72 3.80
C ALA A 876 -46.50 49.46 4.02
N ILE A 877 -45.56 49.53 3.06
CA ILE A 877 -45.54 50.30 1.78
C ILE A 877 -44.23 49.89 1.02
N GLN A 878 -44.01 49.89 -0.32
CA GLN A 878 -44.77 49.88 -1.60
C GLN A 878 -43.76 49.48 -2.74
N GLU A 879 -44.26 49.04 -3.92
CA GLU A 879 -43.71 49.25 -5.31
C GLU A 879 -42.25 48.86 -5.72
N GLU A 880 -41.93 48.48 -6.98
CA GLU A 880 -42.76 48.16 -8.17
C GLU A 880 -42.07 47.22 -9.19
N SER A 881 -42.85 46.42 -9.94
CA SER A 881 -42.52 45.77 -11.24
C SER A 881 -41.39 44.71 -11.29
N GLY A 882 -41.37 43.70 -12.18
CA GLY A 882 -42.35 43.17 -13.14
C GLY A 882 -41.65 42.45 -14.31
N GLY A 883 -42.04 41.26 -14.81
CA GLY A 883 -43.07 40.29 -14.38
C GLY A 883 -43.34 39.21 -15.48
N LYS A 884 -44.33 38.32 -15.25
CA LYS A 884 -44.94 37.33 -16.20
C LYS A 884 -44.06 36.08 -16.55
N ARG A 885 -44.47 34.86 -16.18
CA ARG A 885 -45.39 33.87 -16.85
C ARG A 885 -44.71 33.09 -18.00
N ARG A 886 -44.95 31.79 -18.28
CA ARG A 886 -45.85 30.69 -17.78
C ARG A 886 -45.06 29.36 -18.01
N ARG A 887 -45.10 28.31 -17.17
CA ARG A 887 -46.19 27.40 -16.71
C ARG A 887 -46.55 26.30 -17.74
N ILE A 888 -46.51 25.03 -17.29
CA ILE A 888 -46.81 23.78 -18.04
C ILE A 888 -45.65 23.43 -19.02
N GLN A 889 -45.18 22.18 -19.14
CA GLN A 889 -45.74 20.89 -18.68
C GLN A 889 -44.86 20.18 -17.65
#